data_AF-A0A830HNQ2-F1
#
_entry.id   AF-A0A830HNQ2-F1
#
_cell.length_a   1.000
_cell.length_b   1.000
_cell.length_c   1.000
_cell.angle_alpha   90.00
_cell.angle_beta   90.00
_cell.angle_gamma   90.00
#
_symmetry.space_group_name_H-M   'P 1'
#
loop_
_entity.id
_entity.type
_entity.pdbx_description
1 polymer ?
#
loop_
_entity_poly.entity_id
_entity_poly.type
_entity_poly.pdbx_seq_one_letter_code
_entity_poly.pdbx_strand_id
1 'polypeptide(L)'
;MAPAISKPVCAHNSNKGSVRQQRKFQGVPHVAARQLRHHHAPFVLVGGGAGGGVIQPSTTKAAAAARSSSSSSSPSSLFFRSAHTFQQTTFRTRSALRDAPSTSSAASAFEPVDPVADVPRLRALTADIQAVDASSSSTTTANAAKLALLQDDQVVRTFLSTEDGDAYWKLVNSTFDDDDVESKLVCLALVAARQEHACHGIANLVKTEPANSAEKLNQMADTLRRVETFYSAIGGLLGYQLQVLELIWAQGTPEHVSQDLVKETRAGAPPTPAEADSGNQTKFHLPPGPDMAQNEAFALRAAQWGVAALPCVGEVLPLGGAGDRLGLIDERTGEPLPAAMLPYAGRCMLEHLIRDVQAREYLHYKVHGTQHVTPIAIMTSDAKGNHSRISRLIEDKAFFGRPKSSFRLVKQPSVPLVCGTDGRWIVDGSAFQLQLKPGGHGALWKLLQDEGVLTWLEAQNRHAVVVRQVSNPIAGTDTTLLSLAGYGARHGKSFGFASCPRAVGANEGMNVLVEKKAPGGYTYGVSNVEYTEFDKYGLEDDSRDDGSVDESGRAVSIFPANTNVLYVAIPAVRDVLSREGVASLPGMIINLNKKAKWTDAASGEEREEFAGRLECTMQNLADGLCDPATKPLVGDDGVVALDVRLDLPRNEGDGDAVEDPGAENAYKKEAAAAAAPAIKSIDPKEGLRRLDQLSTFVMYNERRKVTSSAKKARDPNSTRLAQTPDGSFCDLQRNAAELLTKCGMKVPPARDHEEYLEKGGPAMTFLFHPSLGPMWDVIRQKIRGGSMTTGSELVLELAEAQLVNVNINGSLLVSCDNVMGNMEAKAGEGEGKGLVFDTSQCGRVRMRHVRVENAGVNHEETVMESGDCWKHRPSRVESCRIVLHGNAEFEARRCTLSGNLSFEVPAGNKMFVTADADGKLVRTLEPLSAGGKASWGWEYQLCRDGRLRLRLRLWPGAIRRASNAVRSAVGGVAGRIATAGNGKGAQQQAS
;
A
#
# COMPACT_ATOMS: atom_id res chain seq x y z
N MET A 1 40.28 -21.91 -7.79
CA MET A 1 40.75 -23.32 -7.91
C MET A 1 39.80 -24.20 -7.10
N ALA A 2 39.57 -25.45 -7.51
CA ALA A 2 38.85 -26.43 -6.70
C ALA A 2 39.84 -27.26 -5.85
N PRO A 3 39.35 -27.94 -4.80
CA PRO A 3 39.58 -29.39 -4.71
C PRO A 3 38.26 -30.16 -4.52
N ALA A 4 38.33 -31.49 -4.48
CA ALA A 4 37.18 -32.37 -4.66
C ALA A 4 37.20 -33.63 -3.77
N ILE A 5 36.01 -34.16 -3.50
CA ILE A 5 35.67 -35.58 -3.24
C ILE A 5 36.41 -36.31 -2.11
N SER A 6 35.63 -36.80 -1.13
CA SER A 6 35.80 -38.17 -0.63
C SER A 6 34.46 -38.79 -0.18
N LYS A 7 34.33 -40.11 -0.38
CA LYS A 7 33.32 -40.98 0.26
C LYS A 7 34.06 -41.93 1.21
N PRO A 8 33.34 -42.58 2.13
CA PRO A 8 33.46 -44.04 2.19
C PRO A 8 32.10 -44.76 2.20
N VAL A 9 32.13 -46.09 2.18
CA VAL A 9 30.98 -46.98 1.90
C VAL A 9 31.09 -48.28 2.74
N CYS A 10 29.96 -48.76 3.25
CA CYS A 10 29.63 -50.11 3.76
C CYS A 10 30.56 -50.87 4.74
N ALA A 11 29.93 -51.48 5.76
CA ALA A 11 30.01 -52.93 5.99
C ALA A 11 28.75 -53.44 6.75
N HIS A 12 28.37 -54.70 6.53
CA HIS A 12 27.35 -55.40 7.33
C HIS A 12 27.99 -56.21 8.46
N ASN A 13 27.24 -56.50 9.54
CA ASN A 13 27.02 -57.91 9.90
C ASN A 13 25.76 -58.13 10.77
N SER A 14 25.39 -59.39 11.01
CA SER A 14 24.07 -59.78 11.56
C SER A 14 24.10 -60.95 12.56
N ASN A 15 23.23 -60.91 13.58
CA ASN A 15 22.48 -62.02 14.23
C ASN A 15 21.80 -61.47 15.52
N LYS A 16 20.50 -61.68 15.77
CA LYS A 16 19.78 -62.90 16.22
C LYS A 16 20.13 -63.37 17.65
N GLY A 17 19.18 -63.20 18.56
CA GLY A 17 19.11 -63.77 19.91
C GLY A 17 17.71 -63.52 20.51
N SER A 18 17.17 -64.40 21.36
CA SER A 18 15.78 -64.34 21.84
C SER A 18 15.60 -64.83 23.29
N VAL A 19 14.33 -64.84 23.77
CA VAL A 19 13.79 -65.18 25.13
C VAL A 19 13.42 -63.91 25.94
N ARG A 20 12.18 -63.61 26.40
CA ARG A 20 10.83 -64.25 26.55
C ARG A 20 10.43 -64.62 28.00
N GLN A 21 9.64 -63.76 28.66
CA GLN A 21 8.56 -64.07 29.64
C GLN A 21 7.71 -62.78 29.86
N GLN A 22 6.36 -62.78 29.74
CA GLN A 22 5.30 -63.05 30.77
C GLN A 22 5.23 -61.97 31.89
N ARG A 23 4.12 -61.34 32.31
CA ARG A 23 2.61 -61.39 32.19
C ARG A 23 2.05 -59.94 32.46
N LYS A 24 0.76 -59.52 32.38
CA LYS A 24 -0.59 -60.02 31.98
C LYS A 24 -1.54 -58.78 31.76
N PHE A 25 -2.47 -58.83 30.79
CA PHE A 25 -3.87 -58.28 30.73
C PHE A 25 -4.20 -56.84 31.21
N GLN A 26 -5.12 -56.05 30.59
CA GLN A 26 -6.13 -56.33 29.52
C GLN A 26 -5.76 -55.63 28.18
N GLY A 27 -6.54 -54.90 27.35
CA GLY A 27 -7.98 -54.50 27.25
C GLY A 27 -8.11 -53.10 26.56
N VAL A 28 -8.79 -52.76 25.45
CA VAL A 28 -9.80 -53.31 24.49
C VAL A 28 -11.23 -52.77 24.72
N PRO A 29 -11.95 -52.16 23.72
CA PRO A 29 -11.85 -52.37 22.26
C PRO A 29 -11.68 -51.12 21.32
N HIS A 30 -11.53 -51.43 20.03
CA HIS A 30 -11.57 -50.55 18.83
C HIS A 30 -12.99 -49.95 18.56
N VAL A 31 -13.24 -49.05 17.58
CA VAL A 31 -13.42 -49.35 16.13
C VAL A 31 -13.57 -48.08 15.25
N ALA A 32 -12.96 -48.17 14.04
CA ALA A 32 -13.20 -47.44 12.77
C ALA A 32 -13.19 -45.90 12.70
N ALA A 33 -12.49 -45.39 11.69
CA ALA A 33 -12.65 -44.04 11.15
C ALA A 33 -13.70 -44.01 10.03
N ARG A 34 -14.35 -42.84 9.80
CA ARG A 34 -15.08 -42.56 8.56
C ARG A 34 -15.05 -41.07 8.23
N GLN A 35 -14.83 -40.76 6.94
CA GLN A 35 -14.96 -39.40 6.41
C GLN A 35 -16.44 -38.96 6.42
N LEU A 36 -16.71 -37.70 6.72
CA LEU A 36 -17.95 -37.03 6.33
C LEU A 36 -17.67 -35.62 5.79
N ARG A 37 -18.42 -35.25 4.76
CA ARG A 37 -18.48 -33.89 4.19
C ARG A 37 -19.60 -33.14 4.91
N HIS A 38 -19.40 -31.86 5.21
CA HIS A 38 -20.51 -30.98 5.62
C HIS A 38 -20.83 -29.98 4.51
N HIS A 39 -21.95 -30.22 3.83
CA HIS A 39 -22.67 -29.15 3.15
C HIS A 39 -23.43 -28.35 4.20
N HIS A 40 -23.44 -27.02 4.09
CA HIS A 40 -24.42 -26.18 4.77
C HIS A 40 -25.49 -25.73 3.78
N ALA A 41 -26.75 -25.92 4.17
CA ALA A 41 -27.94 -25.35 3.56
C ALA A 41 -28.76 -24.66 4.68
N PRO A 42 -29.54 -23.61 4.39
CA PRO A 42 -30.12 -22.76 5.43
C PRO A 42 -31.33 -23.38 6.12
N PHE A 43 -31.57 -22.96 7.36
CA PHE A 43 -32.79 -23.27 8.12
C PHE A 43 -33.82 -22.13 8.02
N VAL A 44 -35.09 -22.48 7.99
CA VAL A 44 -36.24 -21.56 7.96
C VAL A 44 -36.95 -21.55 9.31
N LEU A 45 -37.44 -20.39 9.73
CA LEU A 45 -38.15 -20.14 10.99
C LEU A 45 -39.62 -20.61 10.96
N VAL A 46 -40.09 -21.25 12.04
CA VAL A 46 -41.52 -21.43 12.34
C VAL A 46 -41.82 -21.32 13.85
N GLY A 47 -42.44 -20.20 14.26
CA GLY A 47 -43.65 -20.14 15.11
C GLY A 47 -43.68 -20.61 16.58
N GLY A 48 -43.91 -19.65 17.51
CA GLY A 48 -44.63 -19.84 18.79
C GLY A 48 -43.76 -19.97 20.07
N GLY A 49 -44.17 -19.45 21.24
CA GLY A 49 -45.30 -18.56 21.55
C GLY A 49 -45.58 -18.35 23.05
N ALA A 50 -46.10 -17.16 23.41
CA ALA A 50 -46.77 -16.75 24.68
C ALA A 50 -46.01 -16.70 26.04
N GLY A 51 -46.22 -15.61 26.82
CA GLY A 51 -46.60 -15.75 28.24
C GLY A 51 -45.97 -14.89 29.38
N GLY A 52 -46.36 -13.62 29.54
CA GLY A 52 -46.75 -13.05 30.87
C GLY A 52 -45.73 -12.33 31.81
N GLY A 53 -46.22 -11.28 32.52
CA GLY A 53 -45.60 -10.64 33.72
C GLY A 53 -44.54 -9.55 33.44
N VAL A 54 -44.79 -8.24 33.38
CA VAL A 54 -45.49 -7.26 34.27
C VAL A 54 -44.70 -6.82 35.52
N ILE A 55 -44.24 -5.55 35.51
CA ILE A 55 -44.35 -4.53 36.59
C ILE A 55 -44.07 -3.12 35.98
N GLN A 56 -44.66 -2.08 36.56
CA GLN A 56 -44.66 -0.65 36.12
C GLN A 56 -44.34 0.28 37.32
N PRO A 57 -44.39 1.64 37.29
CA PRO A 57 -44.81 2.62 36.26
C PRO A 57 -43.58 3.24 35.53
N SER A 58 -43.48 4.48 35.01
CA SER A 58 -44.31 5.71 34.85
C SER A 58 -43.80 6.47 33.58
N THR A 59 -44.46 7.37 32.83
CA THR A 59 -45.56 8.37 32.94
C THR A 59 -45.24 9.69 33.66
N THR A 60 -45.41 10.92 33.13
CA THR A 60 -45.78 11.49 31.80
C THR A 60 -45.53 13.01 31.88
N LYS A 61 -45.17 13.76 30.81
CA LYS A 61 -46.04 14.56 29.90
C LYS A 61 -45.08 15.37 28.97
N ALA A 62 -45.29 15.67 27.68
CA ALA A 62 -46.46 16.11 26.89
C ALA A 62 -46.83 17.60 27.13
N ALA A 63 -47.05 18.47 26.12
CA ALA A 63 -47.12 18.27 24.66
C ALA A 63 -46.78 19.55 23.84
N ALA A 64 -46.55 19.36 22.52
CA ALA A 64 -47.09 20.07 21.33
C ALA A 64 -47.66 21.51 21.42
N ALA A 65 -47.68 22.36 20.37
CA ALA A 65 -47.04 22.47 19.03
C ALA A 65 -47.54 23.84 18.41
N ALA A 66 -47.60 24.22 17.11
CA ALA A 66 -47.31 23.65 15.79
C ALA A 66 -47.26 24.79 14.72
N ARG A 67 -46.75 24.51 13.49
CA ARG A 67 -46.93 25.30 12.21
C ARG A 67 -46.28 26.71 12.17
N SER A 68 -45.91 27.32 11.02
CA SER A 68 -45.71 26.83 9.63
C SER A 68 -45.01 27.90 8.73
N SER A 69 -44.30 27.43 7.68
CA SER A 69 -44.16 28.03 6.32
C SER A 69 -43.66 29.48 6.09
N SER A 70 -42.77 29.62 5.08
CA SER A 70 -42.54 30.81 4.20
C SER A 70 -42.03 32.12 4.85
N SER A 71 -41.31 33.03 4.17
CA SER A 71 -40.54 32.96 2.91
C SER A 71 -39.63 34.21 2.78
N SER A 72 -38.59 34.13 1.95
CA SER A 72 -37.97 35.25 1.18
C SER A 72 -37.86 36.66 1.82
N SER A 73 -36.63 37.13 2.11
CA SER A 73 -36.17 38.46 1.66
C SER A 73 -34.69 38.74 1.97
N SER A 74 -33.96 39.11 0.91
CA SER A 74 -32.91 40.15 0.95
C SER A 74 -33.60 41.51 0.60
N PRO A 75 -32.96 42.71 0.61
CA PRO A 75 -31.51 42.94 0.66
C PRO A 75 -31.02 44.23 1.39
N SER A 76 -29.73 44.52 1.24
CA SER A 76 -29.11 45.86 1.08
C SER A 76 -29.29 47.00 2.12
N SER A 77 -28.17 47.29 2.82
CA SER A 77 -27.51 48.63 2.87
C SER A 77 -28.19 49.79 3.65
N LEU A 78 -27.56 50.92 4.01
CA LEU A 78 -26.25 51.53 3.68
C LEU A 78 -25.49 52.04 4.93
N PHE A 79 -24.16 52.17 4.80
CA PHE A 79 -23.27 53.24 5.33
C PHE A 79 -23.57 53.94 6.68
N PHE A 80 -22.53 54.04 7.52
CA PHE A 80 -21.89 55.36 7.73
C PHE A 80 -20.38 55.23 8.03
N ARG A 81 -19.60 56.28 7.71
CA ARG A 81 -18.17 56.39 8.04
C ARG A 81 -17.97 57.13 9.36
N SER A 82 -17.05 56.67 10.20
CA SER A 82 -15.96 57.52 10.74
C SER A 82 -14.83 56.66 11.31
N ALA A 83 -13.73 57.26 11.74
CA ALA A 83 -12.48 56.58 12.08
C ALA A 83 -11.86 57.04 13.41
N HIS A 84 -10.74 56.40 13.76
CA HIS A 84 -9.62 56.88 14.59
C HIS A 84 -9.58 56.68 16.14
N THR A 85 -8.69 55.75 16.53
CA THR A 85 -7.52 55.99 17.45
C THR A 85 -7.63 55.65 18.96
N PHE A 86 -6.86 54.62 19.37
CA PHE A 86 -6.27 54.35 20.71
C PHE A 86 -7.23 54.15 21.91
N GLN A 87 -6.88 53.46 23.01
CA GLN A 87 -5.57 53.28 23.67
C GLN A 87 -5.26 51.84 24.12
N GLN A 88 -3.98 51.59 24.42
CA GLN A 88 -3.50 50.46 25.22
C GLN A 88 -3.67 50.74 26.73
N THR A 89 -3.88 49.70 27.54
CA THR A 89 -3.63 49.74 28.99
C THR A 89 -2.88 48.49 29.42
N THR A 90 -1.66 48.69 29.93
CA THR A 90 -0.82 47.64 30.52
C THR A 90 -1.25 47.34 31.95
N PHE A 91 -0.96 46.13 32.43
CA PHE A 91 -0.78 45.89 33.86
C PHE A 91 0.56 45.21 34.12
N ARG A 92 1.27 45.69 35.14
CA ARG A 92 2.64 45.26 35.50
C ARG A 92 2.62 44.17 36.56
N THR A 93 3.66 43.34 36.50
CA THR A 93 4.07 42.43 37.58
C THR A 93 4.30 43.17 38.90
N ARG A 94 4.06 42.46 40.02
CA ARG A 94 4.66 42.77 41.32
C ARG A 94 5.23 41.48 41.92
N SER A 95 6.40 41.60 42.52
CA SER A 95 7.09 40.54 43.24
C SER A 95 6.94 40.73 44.76
N ALA A 96 7.40 39.73 45.51
CA ALA A 96 7.61 39.70 46.96
C ALA A 96 6.37 39.73 47.88
N LEU A 97 6.05 38.54 48.41
CA LEU A 97 5.86 38.30 49.84
C LEU A 97 6.52 36.95 50.18
N ARG A 98 7.01 36.78 51.41
CA ARG A 98 7.87 35.65 51.80
C ARG A 98 7.39 34.98 53.09
N ASP A 99 7.83 33.73 53.25
CA ASP A 99 8.02 32.97 54.49
C ASP A 99 6.79 32.67 55.39
N ALA A 100 6.30 31.44 55.28
CA ALA A 100 5.79 30.65 56.41
C ALA A 100 6.15 29.16 56.17
N PRO A 101 6.84 28.46 57.09
CA PRO A 101 7.34 27.10 56.82
C PRO A 101 6.30 26.02 57.15
N SER A 102 5.86 25.26 56.15
CA SER A 102 5.09 24.02 56.34
C SER A 102 5.98 22.81 56.07
N THR A 103 6.34 22.07 57.12
CA THR A 103 7.10 20.82 57.00
C THR A 103 6.20 19.69 56.46
N SER A 104 6.40 19.34 55.20
CA SER A 104 5.92 18.09 54.60
C SER A 104 7.09 17.33 53.97
N SER A 105 6.93 16.03 53.77
CA SER A 105 8.02 15.12 53.36
C SER A 105 8.59 15.45 51.99
N ALA A 106 9.92 15.36 51.86
CA ALA A 106 10.63 15.50 50.60
C ALA A 106 10.32 14.32 49.65
N ALA A 107 9.30 14.49 48.81
CA ALA A 107 9.29 13.86 47.49
C ALA A 107 10.27 14.64 46.60
N SER A 108 11.05 13.94 45.76
CA SER A 108 12.02 14.56 44.87
C SER A 108 11.30 15.35 43.77
N ALA A 109 11.12 16.66 43.98
CA ALA A 109 10.63 17.57 42.96
C ALA A 109 11.76 17.81 41.95
N PHE A 110 11.68 17.09 40.83
CA PHE A 110 12.61 17.21 39.71
C PHE A 110 12.57 18.65 39.16
N GLU A 111 13.59 19.46 39.43
CA GLU A 111 13.69 20.79 38.82
C GLU A 111 13.87 20.63 37.30
N PRO A 112 12.98 21.19 36.46
CA PRO A 112 13.07 21.05 35.02
C PRO A 112 14.25 21.88 34.49
N VAL A 113 15.38 21.20 34.27
CA VAL A 113 16.51 21.76 33.53
C VAL A 113 16.06 22.07 32.10
N ASP A 114 16.35 23.27 31.60
CA ASP A 114 16.08 23.64 30.21
C ASP A 114 16.87 22.70 29.26
N PRO A 115 16.20 21.83 28.50
CA PRO A 115 16.86 20.87 27.62
C PRO A 115 17.32 21.50 26.31
N VAL A 116 16.88 22.72 25.98
CA VAL A 116 17.43 23.50 24.86
C VAL A 116 18.80 24.05 25.24
N ALA A 117 18.98 24.51 26.48
CA ALA A 117 20.27 24.96 26.99
C ALA A 117 21.32 23.82 27.02
N ASP A 118 20.88 22.57 27.01
CA ASP A 118 21.71 21.36 27.01
C ASP A 118 22.07 20.86 25.59
N VAL A 119 21.44 21.38 24.53
CA VAL A 119 21.70 21.02 23.12
C VAL A 119 23.18 21.13 22.73
N PRO A 120 23.97 22.14 23.14
CA PRO A 120 25.40 22.21 22.81
C PRO A 120 26.21 21.05 23.42
N ARG A 121 25.89 20.64 24.66
CA ARG A 121 26.52 19.48 25.32
C ARG A 121 26.13 18.19 24.61
N LEU A 122 24.82 18.00 24.36
CA LEU A 122 24.30 16.81 23.69
C LEU A 122 24.88 16.67 22.28
N ARG A 123 25.07 17.77 21.54
CA ARG A 123 25.69 17.79 20.21
C ARG A 123 27.17 17.39 20.24
N ALA A 124 27.94 17.94 21.17
CA ALA A 124 29.35 17.56 21.35
C ALA A 124 29.48 16.05 21.69
N LEU A 125 28.72 15.59 22.68
CA LEU A 125 28.70 14.18 23.07
C LEU A 125 28.22 13.25 21.93
N THR A 126 27.24 13.68 21.13
CA THR A 126 26.78 12.93 19.95
C THR A 126 27.90 12.82 18.90
N ALA A 127 28.66 13.89 18.67
CA ALA A 127 29.79 13.88 17.74
C ALA A 127 30.93 12.96 18.23
N ASP A 128 31.23 12.94 19.53
CA ASP A 128 32.22 12.02 20.11
C ASP A 128 31.77 10.55 19.97
N ILE A 129 30.49 10.26 20.20
CA ILE A 129 29.86 8.94 19.99
C ILE A 129 29.95 8.50 18.52
N GLN A 130 29.70 9.41 17.57
CA GLN A 130 29.87 9.13 16.12
C GLN A 130 31.34 8.94 15.72
N ALA A 131 32.27 9.69 16.33
CA ALA A 131 33.71 9.51 16.10
C ALA A 131 34.22 8.15 16.62
N VAL A 132 33.66 7.66 17.72
CA VAL A 132 33.90 6.29 18.22
C VAL A 132 33.37 5.24 17.24
N ASP A 133 32.15 5.39 16.71
CA ASP A 133 31.61 4.47 15.70
C ASP A 133 32.47 4.46 14.41
N ALA A 134 32.90 5.64 13.93
CA ALA A 134 33.70 5.77 12.71
C ALA A 134 35.16 5.25 12.84
N SER A 135 35.69 5.16 14.05
CA SER A 135 37.07 4.72 14.31
C SER A 135 37.20 3.29 14.85
N SER A 136 36.08 2.66 15.26
CA SER A 136 36.09 1.34 15.89
C SER A 136 36.11 0.18 14.88
N SER A 137 36.92 -0.84 15.17
CA SER A 137 37.02 -2.05 14.33
C SER A 137 35.92 -3.10 14.61
N SER A 138 35.11 -2.93 15.66
CA SER A 138 33.95 -3.78 15.96
C SER A 138 32.91 -3.04 16.79
N THR A 139 31.63 -3.43 16.66
CA THR A 139 30.51 -2.87 17.45
C THR A 139 30.70 -3.06 18.95
N THR A 140 31.28 -4.19 19.39
CA THR A 140 31.56 -4.43 20.82
C THR A 140 32.60 -3.44 21.36
N THR A 141 33.65 -3.16 20.58
CA THR A 141 34.67 -2.15 20.92
C THR A 141 34.07 -0.74 20.94
N ALA A 142 33.25 -0.41 19.95
CA ALA A 142 32.53 0.87 19.88
C ALA A 142 31.65 1.06 21.12
N ASN A 143 30.77 0.11 21.42
CA ASN A 143 29.85 0.19 22.55
C ASN A 143 30.57 0.32 23.91
N ALA A 144 31.73 -0.32 24.09
CA ALA A 144 32.54 -0.17 25.30
C ALA A 144 33.16 1.24 25.43
N ALA A 145 33.68 1.80 24.33
CA ALA A 145 34.20 3.17 24.31
C ALA A 145 33.08 4.21 24.49
N LYS A 146 31.92 4.01 23.84
CA LYS A 146 30.70 4.81 24.07
C LYS A 146 30.28 4.76 25.55
N LEU A 147 30.24 3.57 26.15
CA LEU A 147 29.85 3.41 27.56
C LEU A 147 30.79 4.18 28.51
N ALA A 148 32.09 4.17 28.24
CA ALA A 148 33.06 4.96 29.00
C ALA A 148 32.83 6.48 28.84
N LEU A 149 32.56 6.98 27.62
CA LEU A 149 32.19 8.39 27.41
C LEU A 149 30.93 8.78 28.20
N LEU A 150 29.92 7.91 28.27
CA LEU A 150 28.72 8.18 29.07
C LEU A 150 28.97 8.10 30.58
N GLN A 151 29.89 7.25 31.05
CA GLN A 151 30.32 7.23 32.46
C GLN A 151 31.15 8.47 32.84
N ASP A 152 31.73 9.14 31.85
CA ASP A 152 32.49 10.38 32.04
C ASP A 152 31.67 11.67 31.91
N ASP A 153 30.48 11.61 31.28
CA ASP A 153 29.55 12.73 31.16
C ASP A 153 29.07 13.27 32.52
N GLN A 154 28.94 14.61 32.58
CA GLN A 154 28.59 15.32 33.81
C GLN A 154 27.15 15.04 34.27
N VAL A 155 26.18 14.94 33.35
CA VAL A 155 24.77 14.68 33.68
C VAL A 155 24.64 13.28 34.26
N VAL A 156 25.26 12.30 33.62
CA VAL A 156 25.29 10.91 34.09
C VAL A 156 25.93 10.82 35.48
N ARG A 157 27.12 11.40 35.67
CA ARG A 157 27.80 11.40 36.99
C ARG A 157 26.97 12.08 38.08
N THR A 158 26.29 13.19 37.78
CA THR A 158 25.40 13.85 38.73
C THR A 158 24.20 12.97 39.06
N PHE A 159 23.50 12.39 38.08
CA PHE A 159 22.37 11.49 38.33
C PHE A 159 22.78 10.27 39.17
N LEU A 160 23.88 9.60 38.82
CA LEU A 160 24.41 8.44 39.54
C LEU A 160 24.88 8.74 40.98
N SER A 161 25.03 10.01 41.36
CA SER A 161 25.33 10.43 42.74
C SER A 161 24.08 10.57 43.64
N THR A 162 22.87 10.44 43.06
CA THR A 162 21.59 10.46 43.80
C THR A 162 21.20 9.06 44.30
N GLU A 163 20.34 8.99 45.32
CA GLU A 163 19.81 7.71 45.84
C GLU A 163 19.10 6.88 44.73
N ASP A 164 18.29 7.54 43.90
CA ASP A 164 17.55 6.87 42.82
C ASP A 164 18.45 6.48 41.65
N GLY A 165 19.49 7.26 41.35
CA GLY A 165 20.49 6.91 40.33
C GLY A 165 21.39 5.75 40.74
N ASP A 166 21.81 5.71 42.01
CA ASP A 166 22.54 4.57 42.60
C ASP A 166 21.67 3.29 42.60
N ALA A 167 20.38 3.40 43.01
CA ALA A 167 19.44 2.29 42.96
C ALA A 167 19.19 1.78 41.53
N TYR A 168 19.00 2.70 40.57
CA TYR A 168 18.85 2.39 39.15
C TYR A 168 20.09 1.68 38.60
N TRP A 169 21.29 2.21 38.84
CA TRP A 169 22.52 1.65 38.29
C TRP A 169 22.94 0.33 38.94
N LYS A 170 22.58 0.11 40.22
CA LYS A 170 22.67 -1.20 40.87
C LYS A 170 21.75 -2.22 40.19
N LEU A 171 20.50 -1.85 39.87
CA LEU A 171 19.60 -2.73 39.12
C LEU A 171 20.16 -3.03 37.72
N VAL A 172 20.71 -2.03 37.01
CA VAL A 172 21.33 -2.24 35.68
C VAL A 172 22.47 -3.25 35.77
N ASN A 173 23.38 -3.11 36.73
CA ASN A 173 24.51 -4.03 36.89
C ASN A 173 24.16 -5.39 37.52
N SER A 174 22.98 -5.56 38.13
CA SER A 174 22.48 -6.88 38.56
C SER A 174 21.55 -7.54 37.54
N THR A 175 21.11 -6.80 36.52
CA THR A 175 20.22 -7.29 35.44
C THR A 175 21.01 -7.67 34.20
N PHE A 176 22.12 -6.96 33.95
CA PHE A 176 22.99 -7.17 32.79
C PHE A 176 24.41 -7.49 33.27
N ASP A 177 24.92 -8.65 32.87
CA ASP A 177 26.31 -9.07 33.10
C ASP A 177 27.29 -8.10 32.42
N ASP A 178 28.57 -8.10 32.83
CA ASP A 178 29.57 -7.15 32.31
C ASP A 178 29.87 -7.30 30.81
N ASP A 179 29.54 -8.44 30.20
CA ASP A 179 29.60 -8.65 28.74
C ASP A 179 28.45 -7.97 27.98
N ASP A 180 27.30 -7.68 28.60
CA ASP A 180 26.18 -6.95 27.97
C ASP A 180 26.37 -5.42 28.09
N VAL A 181 27.46 -4.99 27.47
CA VAL A 181 27.85 -3.58 27.31
C VAL A 181 26.77 -2.79 26.58
N GLU A 182 26.00 -3.40 25.67
CA GLU A 182 24.97 -2.70 24.88
C GLU A 182 23.75 -2.34 25.74
N SER A 183 23.24 -3.24 26.58
CA SER A 183 22.17 -2.90 27.53
C SER A 183 22.63 -1.85 28.55
N LYS A 184 23.87 -1.96 29.06
CA LYS A 184 24.44 -0.94 29.97
C LYS A 184 24.59 0.43 29.28
N LEU A 185 25.02 0.45 28.02
CA LEU A 185 25.14 1.66 27.19
C LEU A 185 23.79 2.36 27.03
N VAL A 186 22.75 1.67 26.57
CA VAL A 186 21.45 2.32 26.32
C VAL A 186 20.77 2.81 27.61
N CYS A 187 21.04 2.18 28.76
CA CYS A 187 20.58 2.66 30.07
C CYS A 187 21.25 3.98 30.48
N LEU A 188 22.55 4.18 30.22
CA LEU A 188 23.20 5.48 30.46
C LEU A 188 22.88 6.50 29.38
N ALA A 189 22.64 6.09 28.13
CA ALA A 189 22.25 6.99 27.04
C ALA A 189 20.92 7.69 27.34
N LEU A 190 19.99 7.01 28.03
CA LEU A 190 18.74 7.59 28.52
C LEU A 190 18.99 8.75 29.50
N VAL A 191 19.94 8.58 30.43
CA VAL A 191 20.35 9.63 31.39
C VAL A 191 21.08 10.78 30.67
N ALA A 192 22.06 10.45 29.82
CA ALA A 192 22.81 11.42 29.03
C ALA A 192 21.94 12.21 28.01
N ALA A 193 20.76 11.70 27.67
CA ALA A 193 19.75 12.35 26.82
C ALA A 193 18.73 13.21 27.58
N ARG A 194 18.94 13.51 28.88
CA ARG A 194 17.99 14.25 29.74
C ARG A 194 16.64 13.56 29.95
N GLN A 195 16.66 12.25 30.10
CA GLN A 195 15.47 11.43 30.37
C GLN A 195 15.54 10.76 31.75
N GLU A 196 16.19 11.43 32.71
CA GLU A 196 16.41 10.91 34.07
C GLU A 196 15.09 10.57 34.78
N HIS A 197 13.98 11.24 34.47
CA HIS A 197 12.64 10.93 34.99
C HIS A 197 12.14 9.52 34.61
N ALA A 198 12.55 8.99 33.45
CA ALA A 198 12.28 7.60 33.09
C ALA A 198 13.08 6.61 33.96
N CYS A 199 14.33 6.97 34.30
CA CYS A 199 15.18 6.19 35.21
C CYS A 199 14.64 6.21 36.64
N HIS A 200 14.16 7.36 37.13
CA HIS A 200 13.47 7.47 38.43
C HIS A 200 12.25 6.54 38.52
N GLY A 201 11.51 6.32 37.42
CA GLY A 201 10.41 5.36 37.40
C GLY A 201 10.86 3.93 37.68
N ILE A 202 11.95 3.49 37.03
CA ILE A 202 12.56 2.17 37.28
C ILE A 202 13.17 2.08 38.68
N ALA A 203 13.81 3.15 39.19
CA ALA A 203 14.33 3.20 40.55
C ALA A 203 13.22 3.03 41.60
N ASN A 204 12.05 3.65 41.39
CA ASN A 204 10.90 3.46 42.25
C ASN A 204 10.33 2.03 42.19
N LEU A 205 10.35 1.36 41.03
CA LEU A 205 10.00 -0.07 40.94
C LEU A 205 10.93 -0.97 41.79
N VAL A 206 12.20 -0.62 41.99
CA VAL A 206 13.07 -1.36 42.93
C VAL A 206 12.56 -1.24 44.38
N LYS A 207 11.96 -0.09 44.73
CA LYS A 207 11.41 0.18 46.07
C LYS A 207 10.00 -0.40 46.28
N THR A 208 9.18 -0.49 45.23
CA THR A 208 7.76 -0.93 45.32
C THR A 208 7.47 -2.34 44.81
N GLU A 209 8.07 -2.76 43.69
CA GLU A 209 7.87 -4.06 43.05
C GLU A 209 9.20 -4.69 42.60
N PRO A 210 10.15 -4.96 43.52
CA PRO A 210 11.50 -5.40 43.16
C PRO A 210 11.52 -6.66 42.28
N ALA A 211 10.57 -7.58 42.44
CA ALA A 211 10.43 -8.79 41.62
C ALA A 211 10.18 -8.52 40.13
N ASN A 212 9.54 -7.40 39.78
CA ASN A 212 9.19 -7.02 38.41
C ASN A 212 10.22 -6.07 37.78
N SER A 213 11.04 -5.40 38.61
CA SER A 213 11.96 -4.33 38.21
C SER A 213 12.94 -4.74 37.09
N ALA A 214 13.59 -5.90 37.21
CA ALA A 214 14.54 -6.42 36.23
C ALA A 214 13.87 -6.81 34.89
N GLU A 215 12.64 -7.33 34.91
CA GLU A 215 11.90 -7.64 33.67
C GLU A 215 11.52 -6.35 32.94
N LYS A 216 11.03 -5.34 33.67
CA LYS A 216 10.69 -4.02 33.13
C LYS A 216 11.90 -3.31 32.54
N LEU A 217 13.06 -3.40 33.20
CA LEU A 217 14.32 -2.87 32.69
C LEU A 217 14.77 -3.58 31.40
N ASN A 218 14.68 -4.91 31.33
CA ASN A 218 14.94 -5.68 30.10
C ASN A 218 14.03 -5.24 28.94
N GLN A 219 12.71 -5.13 29.17
CA GLN A 219 11.75 -4.68 28.15
C GLN A 219 12.05 -3.26 27.64
N MET A 220 12.57 -2.38 28.52
CA MET A 220 13.03 -1.05 28.13
C MET A 220 14.33 -1.14 27.30
N ALA A 221 15.35 -1.86 27.76
CA ALA A 221 16.62 -2.04 27.04
C ALA A 221 16.42 -2.66 25.64
N ASP A 222 15.57 -3.69 25.50
CA ASP A 222 15.17 -4.30 24.21
C ASP A 222 14.48 -3.32 23.25
N THR A 223 13.90 -2.25 23.76
CA THR A 223 13.37 -1.15 22.95
C THR A 223 14.50 -0.18 22.58
N LEU A 224 15.29 0.27 23.56
CA LEU A 224 16.32 1.27 23.36
C LEU A 224 17.45 0.77 22.44
N ARG A 225 17.89 -0.50 22.56
CA ARG A 225 18.88 -1.14 21.66
C ARG A 225 18.46 -1.10 20.18
N ARG A 226 17.16 -1.24 19.90
CA ARG A 226 16.62 -1.12 18.54
C ARG A 226 16.59 0.32 18.02
N VAL A 227 16.45 1.31 18.90
CA VAL A 227 16.51 2.74 18.53
C VAL A 227 17.97 3.18 18.36
N GLU A 228 18.88 2.79 19.26
CA GLU A 228 20.34 2.99 19.15
C GLU A 228 20.87 2.42 17.83
N THR A 229 20.59 1.15 17.54
CA THR A 229 21.02 0.49 16.29
C THR A 229 20.48 1.21 15.05
N PHE A 230 19.20 1.60 15.06
CA PHE A 230 18.57 2.22 13.90
C PHE A 230 19.03 3.66 13.65
N TYR A 231 19.26 4.46 14.71
CA TYR A 231 19.72 5.85 14.60
C TYR A 231 21.24 6.01 14.75
N SER A 232 22.01 4.92 14.82
CA SER A 232 23.48 4.90 14.85
C SER A 232 24.16 5.90 13.89
N ALA A 233 23.67 6.02 12.66
CA ALA A 233 24.18 6.97 11.66
C ALA A 233 24.16 8.45 12.12
N ILE A 234 23.22 8.83 12.99
CA ILE A 234 23.13 10.18 13.60
C ILE A 234 23.62 10.22 15.06
N GLY A 235 24.26 9.16 15.56
CA GLY A 235 24.70 9.04 16.96
C GLY A 235 23.67 8.42 17.91
N GLY A 236 22.85 7.50 17.39
CA GLY A 236 22.04 6.60 18.21
C GLY A 236 20.92 7.28 18.99
N LEU A 237 20.77 6.91 20.27
CA LEU A 237 19.77 7.48 21.18
C LEU A 237 20.01 8.97 21.47
N LEU A 238 21.28 9.40 21.55
CA LEU A 238 21.62 10.80 21.72
C LEU A 238 21.32 11.60 20.46
N GLY A 239 21.67 11.04 19.29
CA GLY A 239 21.32 11.59 17.98
C GLY A 239 19.81 11.73 17.76
N TYR A 240 19.03 10.73 18.16
CA TYR A 240 17.57 10.79 18.15
C TYR A 240 17.05 11.98 18.97
N GLN A 241 17.53 12.12 20.21
CA GLN A 241 17.08 13.20 21.10
C GLN A 241 17.53 14.59 20.61
N LEU A 242 18.79 14.71 20.17
CA LEU A 242 19.34 15.93 19.59
C LEU A 242 18.49 16.38 18.39
N GLN A 243 18.21 15.47 17.46
CA GLN A 243 17.44 15.79 16.27
C GLN A 243 15.99 16.18 16.61
N VAL A 244 15.39 15.56 17.64
CA VAL A 244 14.07 15.94 18.14
C VAL A 244 14.08 17.34 18.76
N LEU A 245 15.05 17.66 19.63
CA LEU A 245 15.19 18.99 20.23
C LEU A 245 15.40 20.08 19.16
N GLU A 246 16.24 19.82 18.15
CA GLU A 246 16.47 20.75 17.05
C GLU A 246 15.23 20.96 16.16
N LEU A 247 14.40 19.92 15.96
CA LEU A 247 13.15 20.03 15.21
C LEU A 247 12.01 20.70 16.01
N ILE A 248 11.95 20.49 17.33
CA ILE A 248 11.07 21.24 18.24
C ILE A 248 11.49 22.72 18.20
N TRP A 249 12.79 23.00 18.33
CA TRP A 249 13.30 24.37 18.31
C TRP A 249 13.05 25.08 16.98
N ALA A 250 13.19 24.38 15.84
CA ALA A 250 12.85 24.92 14.53
C ALA A 250 11.35 25.21 14.32
N GLN A 251 10.49 24.78 15.24
CA GLN A 251 9.05 25.13 15.32
C GLN A 251 8.75 26.19 16.40
N GLY A 252 9.76 26.62 17.17
CA GLY A 252 9.68 27.63 18.24
C GLY A 252 9.92 29.08 17.77
N THR A 253 9.71 30.05 18.66
CA THR A 253 9.77 31.48 18.34
C THR A 253 11.21 32.05 18.28
N PRO A 254 11.48 33.11 17.49
CA PRO A 254 12.84 33.39 17.00
C PRO A 254 13.80 34.12 17.96
N GLU A 255 13.41 34.43 19.19
CA GLU A 255 13.99 35.57 19.92
C GLU A 255 15.28 35.30 20.73
N HIS A 256 15.72 34.04 20.89
CA HIS A 256 16.74 33.69 21.91
C HIS A 256 17.89 32.75 21.46
N VAL A 257 18.27 32.71 20.17
CA VAL A 257 19.49 31.95 19.73
C VAL A 257 20.50 32.85 19.04
N SER A 258 21.78 32.70 19.40
CA SER A 258 22.91 33.19 18.63
C SER A 258 22.96 32.47 17.28
N GLN A 259 22.83 33.22 16.17
CA GLN A 259 22.68 32.66 14.83
C GLN A 259 23.77 31.65 14.45
N ASP A 260 24.94 31.74 15.04
CA ASP A 260 26.11 30.92 14.71
C ASP A 260 25.93 29.45 15.18
N LEU A 261 25.21 29.25 16.30
CA LEU A 261 24.91 27.93 16.87
C LEU A 261 23.86 27.15 16.04
N VAL A 262 23.19 27.84 15.10
CA VAL A 262 22.33 27.23 14.07
C VAL A 262 23.14 26.91 12.80
N LYS A 263 24.06 27.81 12.39
CA LYS A 263 24.87 27.67 11.16
C LYS A 263 25.80 26.46 11.20
N GLU A 264 26.54 26.25 12.30
CA GLU A 264 27.48 25.12 12.41
C GLU A 264 26.77 23.76 12.36
N THR A 265 25.54 23.70 12.87
CA THR A 265 24.67 22.51 12.86
C THR A 265 24.16 22.13 11.47
N ARG A 266 24.13 23.07 10.52
CA ARG A 266 23.41 22.94 9.24
C ARG A 266 24.26 22.45 8.06
N ALA A 267 25.41 21.82 8.32
CA ALA A 267 26.23 21.14 7.33
C ALA A 267 25.57 19.83 6.79
N GLY A 268 24.33 19.92 6.27
CA GLY A 268 23.57 18.80 5.73
C GLY A 268 22.04 19.00 5.63
N ALA A 269 21.48 20.04 6.25
CA ALA A 269 20.03 20.29 6.30
C ALA A 269 19.59 21.43 5.36
N PRO A 270 18.32 21.45 4.88
CA PRO A 270 17.76 22.61 4.19
C PRO A 270 17.70 23.85 5.12
N PRO A 271 18.00 25.06 4.63
CA PRO A 271 17.94 26.28 5.44
C PRO A 271 16.49 26.64 5.80
N THR A 272 16.29 27.31 6.94
CA THR A 272 15.00 27.93 7.29
C THR A 272 14.86 29.33 6.69
N PRO A 273 13.64 29.90 6.57
CA PRO A 273 13.42 31.20 5.93
C PRO A 273 14.28 32.36 6.46
N ALA A 274 14.67 32.34 7.73
CA ALA A 274 15.56 33.35 8.34
C ALA A 274 17.01 33.35 7.80
N GLU A 275 17.46 32.29 7.13
CA GLU A 275 18.78 32.21 6.47
C GLU A 275 18.73 32.59 4.98
N ALA A 276 17.53 32.76 4.41
CA ALA A 276 17.33 33.04 2.99
C ALA A 276 17.94 34.40 2.55
N ASP A 277 18.12 35.34 3.48
CA ASP A 277 18.68 36.68 3.24
C ASP A 277 20.22 36.68 3.02
N SER A 278 20.81 35.51 2.81
CA SER A 278 22.23 35.33 2.42
C SER A 278 22.40 34.61 1.07
N GLY A 279 21.44 34.79 0.15
CA GLY A 279 21.66 34.57 -1.29
C GLY A 279 21.67 33.12 -1.78
N ASN A 280 21.21 32.18 -0.95
CA ASN A 280 21.16 30.74 -1.24
C ASN A 280 19.71 30.21 -1.34
N GLN A 281 18.88 30.95 -2.09
CA GLN A 281 17.45 30.72 -2.25
C GLN A 281 17.15 29.36 -2.90
N THR A 282 16.40 28.51 -2.21
CA THR A 282 15.74 27.33 -2.81
C THR A 282 14.44 27.78 -3.45
N LYS A 283 14.11 27.28 -4.65
CA LYS A 283 12.82 27.54 -5.32
C LYS A 283 12.10 26.24 -5.64
N PHE A 284 10.79 26.32 -5.78
CA PHE A 284 9.93 25.20 -6.10
C PHE A 284 9.14 25.50 -7.38
N HIS A 285 9.12 24.53 -8.29
CA HIS A 285 8.49 24.63 -9.60
C HIS A 285 7.56 23.44 -9.83
N LEU A 286 6.54 23.60 -10.67
CA LEU A 286 5.70 22.49 -11.11
C LEU A 286 6.57 21.44 -11.83
N PRO A 287 6.69 20.19 -11.33
CA PRO A 287 7.61 19.23 -11.92
C PRO A 287 7.10 18.75 -13.30
N PRO A 288 7.92 18.83 -14.36
CA PRO A 288 7.52 18.33 -15.67
C PRO A 288 7.51 16.81 -15.68
N GLY A 289 6.49 16.24 -16.32
CA GLY A 289 6.36 14.79 -16.48
C GLY A 289 5.25 14.45 -17.46
N PRO A 290 5.27 13.26 -18.07
CA PRO A 290 4.24 12.84 -19.01
C PRO A 290 2.91 12.62 -18.30
N ASP A 291 1.82 13.03 -18.95
CA ASP A 291 0.45 12.78 -18.49
C ASP A 291 -0.19 11.63 -19.28
N MET A 292 -0.48 10.54 -18.57
CA MET A 292 -1.10 9.33 -19.09
C MET A 292 -2.60 9.48 -19.36
N ALA A 293 -3.27 10.44 -18.70
CA ALA A 293 -4.67 10.76 -18.98
C ALA A 293 -4.81 11.54 -20.30
N GLN A 294 -3.82 12.36 -20.64
CA GLN A 294 -3.77 13.12 -21.90
C GLN A 294 -3.12 12.35 -23.05
N ASN A 295 -2.25 11.37 -22.78
CA ASN A 295 -1.49 10.63 -23.79
C ASN A 295 -1.58 9.10 -23.61
N GLU A 296 -2.65 8.49 -24.13
CA GLU A 296 -2.86 7.03 -24.14
C GLU A 296 -1.69 6.28 -24.83
N ALA A 297 -1.09 6.85 -25.89
CA ALA A 297 0.01 6.22 -26.62
C ALA A 297 1.28 6.11 -25.75
N PHE A 298 1.66 7.19 -25.05
CA PHE A 298 2.72 7.14 -24.03
C PHE A 298 2.37 6.14 -22.93
N ALA A 299 1.15 6.20 -22.37
CA ALA A 299 0.73 5.33 -21.27
C ALA A 299 0.84 3.84 -21.63
N LEU A 300 0.40 3.45 -22.83
CA LEU A 300 0.51 2.08 -23.31
C LEU A 300 1.97 1.68 -23.61
N ARG A 301 2.77 2.54 -24.24
CA ARG A 301 4.19 2.26 -24.52
C ARG A 301 5.04 2.16 -23.26
N ALA A 302 4.80 3.00 -22.26
CA ALA A 302 5.42 2.90 -20.94
C ALA A 302 5.00 1.61 -20.21
N ALA A 303 3.72 1.22 -20.30
CA ALA A 303 3.24 -0.03 -19.74
C ALA A 303 3.89 -1.26 -20.42
N GLN A 304 4.15 -1.25 -21.74
CA GLN A 304 4.94 -2.32 -22.39
C GLN A 304 6.35 -2.43 -21.80
N TRP A 305 7.02 -1.32 -21.53
CA TRP A 305 8.33 -1.34 -20.85
C TRP A 305 8.20 -1.89 -19.43
N GLY A 306 7.10 -1.62 -18.73
CA GLY A 306 6.80 -2.19 -17.41
C GLY A 306 6.60 -3.70 -17.41
N VAL A 307 5.92 -4.22 -18.43
CA VAL A 307 5.79 -5.68 -18.62
C VAL A 307 7.18 -6.27 -18.90
N ALA A 308 7.98 -5.66 -19.79
CA ALA A 308 9.33 -6.13 -20.10
C ALA A 308 10.30 -6.07 -18.89
N ALA A 309 10.15 -5.07 -18.02
CA ALA A 309 11.00 -4.82 -16.85
C ALA A 309 10.57 -5.63 -15.60
N LEU A 310 9.48 -6.39 -15.64
CA LEU A 310 9.03 -7.16 -14.47
C LEU A 310 10.11 -8.12 -13.90
N PRO A 311 11.00 -8.75 -14.70
CA PRO A 311 12.12 -9.54 -14.18
C PRO A 311 13.23 -8.74 -13.50
N CYS A 312 13.27 -7.40 -13.60
CA CYS A 312 14.23 -6.54 -12.89
C CYS A 312 13.61 -5.63 -11.81
N VAL A 313 12.29 -5.70 -11.58
CA VAL A 313 11.57 -4.87 -10.61
C VAL A 313 10.87 -5.70 -9.51
N GLY A 314 11.12 -5.37 -8.24
CA GLY A 314 10.43 -5.94 -7.07
C GLY A 314 9.18 -5.15 -6.64
N GLU A 315 8.42 -5.65 -5.66
CA GLU A 315 7.33 -4.90 -5.01
C GLU A 315 7.66 -4.67 -3.52
N VAL A 316 7.38 -3.46 -3.03
CA VAL A 316 7.52 -3.09 -1.61
C VAL A 316 6.18 -2.53 -1.09
N LEU A 317 5.68 -3.10 0.00
CA LEU A 317 4.39 -2.74 0.58
C LEU A 317 4.54 -2.23 2.03
N PRO A 318 4.51 -0.90 2.24
CA PRO A 318 4.43 -0.30 3.57
C PRO A 318 3.09 -0.62 4.25
N LEU A 319 3.18 -1.28 5.40
CA LEU A 319 2.09 -2.00 6.07
C LEU A 319 2.11 -1.81 7.61
N GLY A 320 2.83 -0.81 8.11
CA GLY A 320 3.06 -0.56 9.53
C GLY A 320 1.89 0.01 10.36
N GLY A 321 0.69 0.13 9.79
CA GLY A 321 -0.47 0.79 10.41
C GLY A 321 -1.63 -0.15 10.79
N ALA A 322 -2.11 -0.03 12.02
CA ALA A 322 -3.36 -0.66 12.47
C ALA A 322 -4.60 0.03 11.87
N GLY A 323 -5.68 -0.72 11.74
CA GLY A 323 -6.98 -0.30 11.21
C GLY A 323 -7.83 0.53 12.19
N ASP A 324 -7.22 1.15 13.20
CA ASP A 324 -7.88 1.97 14.23
C ASP A 324 -8.87 2.97 13.63
N ARG A 325 -8.38 3.74 12.64
CA ARG A 325 -9.16 4.78 11.96
C ARG A 325 -10.30 4.22 11.11
N LEU A 326 -10.23 2.95 10.72
CA LEU A 326 -11.28 2.23 9.97
C LEU A 326 -12.33 1.60 10.88
N GLY A 327 -12.16 1.66 12.22
CA GLY A 327 -13.00 0.93 13.17
C GLY A 327 -12.86 -0.59 13.07
N LEU A 328 -11.78 -1.08 12.43
CA LEU A 328 -11.62 -2.49 12.10
C LEU A 328 -11.07 -3.26 13.31
N ILE A 329 -11.93 -4.05 13.96
CA ILE A 329 -11.61 -4.81 15.19
C ILE A 329 -11.76 -6.33 15.00
N ASP A 330 -11.08 -7.08 15.86
CA ASP A 330 -11.23 -8.52 16.05
C ASP A 330 -12.48 -8.76 16.91
N GLU A 331 -13.56 -9.28 16.30
CA GLU A 331 -14.87 -9.49 16.97
C GLU A 331 -14.79 -10.35 18.25
N ARG A 332 -13.71 -11.14 18.41
CA ARG A 332 -13.50 -12.04 19.56
C ARG A 332 -12.66 -11.42 20.67
N THR A 333 -11.78 -10.45 20.38
CA THR A 333 -10.90 -9.83 21.39
C THR A 333 -11.12 -8.33 21.59
N GLY A 334 -11.88 -7.67 20.71
CA GLY A 334 -12.03 -6.21 20.67
C GLY A 334 -10.80 -5.45 20.17
N GLU A 335 -9.69 -6.14 19.87
CA GLU A 335 -8.44 -5.51 19.45
C GLU A 335 -8.51 -4.99 18.01
N PRO A 336 -7.95 -3.82 17.69
CA PRO A 336 -7.86 -3.35 16.31
C PRO A 336 -6.98 -4.25 15.41
N LEU A 337 -7.48 -4.57 14.23
CA LEU A 337 -6.80 -5.41 13.22
C LEU A 337 -5.91 -4.57 12.29
N PRO A 338 -4.89 -5.18 11.65
CA PRO A 338 -4.17 -4.58 10.52
C PRO A 338 -5.10 -4.05 9.42
N ALA A 339 -4.78 -2.89 8.83
CA ALA A 339 -5.51 -2.39 7.65
C ALA A 339 -5.44 -3.38 6.45
N ALA A 340 -4.41 -4.24 6.42
CA ALA A 340 -4.26 -5.38 5.51
C ALA A 340 -5.45 -6.35 5.50
N MET A 341 -6.15 -6.46 6.64
CA MET A 341 -7.26 -7.39 6.86
C MET A 341 -8.63 -6.79 6.53
N LEU A 342 -8.72 -5.51 6.12
CA LEU A 342 -10.00 -4.86 5.79
C LEU A 342 -10.73 -5.66 4.70
N PRO A 343 -11.98 -6.13 4.93
CA PRO A 343 -12.79 -6.78 3.90
C PRO A 343 -13.25 -5.76 2.87
N TYR A 344 -12.71 -5.82 1.66
CA TYR A 344 -12.96 -4.88 0.57
C TYR A 344 -13.19 -5.67 -0.72
N ALA A 345 -14.24 -5.34 -1.48
CA ALA A 345 -14.62 -6.02 -2.72
C ALA A 345 -14.58 -7.57 -2.63
N GLY A 346 -15.08 -8.13 -1.51
CA GLY A 346 -15.22 -9.57 -1.29
C GLY A 346 -13.96 -10.32 -0.82
N ARG A 347 -12.81 -9.65 -0.68
CA ARG A 347 -11.53 -10.24 -0.21
C ARG A 347 -10.89 -9.33 0.85
N CYS A 348 -9.72 -9.66 1.40
CA CYS A 348 -8.98 -8.69 2.21
C CYS A 348 -8.15 -7.74 1.32
N MET A 349 -7.76 -6.58 1.87
CA MET A 349 -6.96 -5.58 1.15
C MET A 349 -5.61 -6.14 0.68
N LEU A 350 -4.92 -6.95 1.50
CA LEU A 350 -3.65 -7.57 1.10
C LEU A 350 -3.83 -8.51 -0.10
N GLU A 351 -4.91 -9.31 -0.13
CA GLU A 351 -5.17 -10.28 -1.20
C GLU A 351 -5.38 -9.60 -2.56
N HIS A 352 -5.95 -8.39 -2.60
CA HIS A 352 -6.03 -7.58 -3.82
C HIS A 352 -4.63 -7.26 -4.37
N LEU A 353 -3.77 -6.69 -3.53
CA LEU A 353 -2.43 -6.24 -3.94
C LEU A 353 -1.57 -7.39 -4.47
N ILE A 354 -1.66 -8.57 -3.85
CA ILE A 354 -0.95 -9.78 -4.31
C ILE A 354 -1.54 -10.30 -5.63
N ARG A 355 -2.86 -10.22 -5.83
CA ARG A 355 -3.51 -10.57 -7.10
C ARG A 355 -3.15 -9.61 -8.25
N ASP A 356 -2.88 -8.33 -7.98
CA ASP A 356 -2.33 -7.40 -9.00
C ASP A 356 -0.91 -7.77 -9.41
N VAL A 357 -0.07 -8.18 -8.46
CA VAL A 357 1.29 -8.70 -8.74
C VAL A 357 1.18 -9.95 -9.61
N GLN A 358 0.37 -10.93 -9.21
CA GLN A 358 0.14 -12.15 -9.98
C GLN A 358 -0.46 -11.91 -11.37
N ALA A 359 -1.29 -10.87 -11.54
CA ALA A 359 -1.83 -10.50 -12.84
C ALA A 359 -0.77 -9.87 -13.77
N ARG A 360 0.14 -9.04 -13.23
CA ARG A 360 1.30 -8.52 -13.99
C ARG A 360 2.25 -9.65 -14.38
N GLU A 361 2.52 -10.60 -13.47
CA GLU A 361 3.30 -11.80 -13.75
C GLU A 361 2.64 -12.69 -14.82
N TYR A 362 1.32 -12.88 -14.74
CA TYR A 362 0.58 -13.63 -15.76
C TYR A 362 0.60 -12.91 -17.11
N LEU A 363 0.51 -11.57 -17.13
CA LEU A 363 0.66 -10.80 -18.38
C LEU A 363 2.07 -10.96 -18.98
N HIS A 364 3.13 -10.88 -18.16
CA HIS A 364 4.50 -11.19 -18.60
C HIS A 364 4.58 -12.58 -19.22
N TYR A 365 4.03 -13.61 -18.54
CA TYR A 365 3.97 -14.98 -19.06
C TYR A 365 3.20 -15.06 -20.39
N LYS A 366 2.06 -14.38 -20.53
CA LYS A 366 1.25 -14.36 -21.76
C LYS A 366 1.96 -13.71 -22.96
N VAL A 367 2.89 -12.78 -22.73
CA VAL A 367 3.62 -12.05 -23.80
C VAL A 367 5.01 -12.66 -24.07
N HIS A 368 5.68 -13.22 -23.06
CA HIS A 368 7.07 -13.68 -23.15
C HIS A 368 7.27 -15.18 -22.93
N GLY A 369 6.20 -15.94 -22.66
CA GLY A 369 6.24 -17.39 -22.44
C GLY A 369 6.94 -17.86 -21.17
N THR A 370 7.41 -16.94 -20.31
CA THR A 370 8.15 -17.26 -19.08
C THR A 370 7.41 -16.73 -17.85
N GLN A 371 7.20 -17.61 -16.87
CA GLN A 371 6.70 -17.25 -15.55
C GLN A 371 7.84 -16.67 -14.72
N HIS A 372 7.62 -15.49 -14.13
CA HIS A 372 8.49 -14.89 -13.14
C HIS A 372 7.73 -14.71 -11.84
N VAL A 373 8.46 -14.71 -10.73
CA VAL A 373 7.92 -14.42 -9.40
C VAL A 373 8.58 -13.13 -8.91
N THR A 374 7.80 -12.06 -8.81
CA THR A 374 8.22 -10.78 -8.22
C THR A 374 8.41 -10.98 -6.72
N PRO A 375 9.61 -10.75 -6.16
CA PRO A 375 9.80 -10.76 -4.71
C PRO A 375 9.08 -9.56 -4.09
N ILE A 376 8.48 -9.80 -2.92
CA ILE A 376 7.64 -8.84 -2.21
C ILE A 376 8.22 -8.59 -0.82
N ALA A 377 8.69 -7.37 -0.57
CA ALA A 377 9.08 -6.92 0.76
C ALA A 377 7.90 -6.19 1.43
N ILE A 378 7.68 -6.46 2.71
CA ILE A 378 6.54 -5.96 3.49
C ILE A 378 7.06 -5.34 4.78
N MET A 379 6.85 -4.04 4.97
CA MET A 379 7.22 -3.36 6.23
C MET A 379 6.04 -3.36 7.20
N THR A 380 6.24 -4.02 8.33
CA THR A 380 5.23 -4.23 9.39
C THR A 380 5.62 -3.49 10.68
N SER A 381 4.83 -3.66 11.76
CA SER A 381 5.11 -3.11 13.08
C SER A 381 4.70 -4.06 14.20
N ASP A 382 5.36 -3.97 15.36
CA ASP A 382 4.96 -4.74 16.55
C ASP A 382 3.67 -4.18 17.19
N ALA A 383 3.33 -2.92 16.92
CA ALA A 383 2.15 -2.23 17.45
C ALA A 383 0.85 -3.02 17.19
N LYS A 384 0.09 -3.30 18.26
CA LYS A 384 -1.18 -4.05 18.23
C LYS A 384 -1.08 -5.44 17.56
N GLY A 385 0.10 -6.07 17.64
CA GLY A 385 0.35 -7.37 17.04
C GLY A 385 0.30 -7.37 15.51
N ASN A 386 0.49 -6.20 14.87
CA ASN A 386 0.31 -6.04 13.43
C ASN A 386 1.20 -6.99 12.61
N HIS A 387 2.49 -7.13 12.97
CA HIS A 387 3.41 -8.09 12.35
C HIS A 387 2.90 -9.53 12.43
N SER A 388 2.55 -10.04 13.62
CA SER A 388 2.15 -11.44 13.79
C SER A 388 0.79 -11.75 13.14
N ARG A 389 -0.15 -10.78 13.16
CA ARG A 389 -1.43 -10.88 12.45
C ARG A 389 -1.25 -10.87 10.92
N ILE A 390 -0.33 -10.07 10.36
CA ILE A 390 0.02 -10.10 8.93
C ILE A 390 0.75 -11.41 8.55
N SER A 391 1.76 -11.83 9.32
CA SER A 391 2.49 -13.08 9.07
C SER A 391 1.53 -14.28 9.01
N ARG A 392 0.62 -14.39 9.99
CA ARG A 392 -0.42 -15.43 10.00
C ARG A 392 -1.37 -15.31 8.81
N LEU A 393 -1.83 -14.11 8.43
CA LEU A 393 -2.69 -13.93 7.25
C LEU A 393 -2.03 -14.47 5.96
N ILE A 394 -0.71 -14.28 5.80
CA ILE A 394 0.02 -14.79 4.63
C ILE A 394 0.15 -16.32 4.68
N GLU A 395 0.37 -16.90 5.86
CA GLU A 395 0.47 -18.35 6.06
C GLU A 395 -0.89 -19.07 5.91
N ASP A 396 -1.96 -18.54 6.50
CA ASP A 396 -3.35 -19.01 6.36
C ASP A 396 -3.82 -18.96 4.89
N LYS A 397 -3.33 -17.99 4.11
CA LYS A 397 -3.55 -17.86 2.67
C LYS A 397 -2.59 -18.70 1.83
N ALA A 398 -1.80 -19.59 2.44
CA ALA A 398 -0.79 -20.43 1.79
C ALA A 398 0.14 -19.65 0.85
N PHE A 399 0.64 -18.50 1.33
CA PHE A 399 1.46 -17.55 0.57
C PHE A 399 0.82 -17.08 -0.76
N PHE A 400 -0.52 -17.13 -0.85
CA PHE A 400 -1.31 -16.88 -2.07
C PHE A 400 -0.88 -17.78 -3.25
N GLY A 401 -0.39 -18.99 -2.95
CA GLY A 401 0.17 -19.94 -3.92
C GLY A 401 1.59 -19.59 -4.42
N ARG A 402 2.26 -18.60 -3.81
CA ARG A 402 3.63 -18.17 -4.14
C ARG A 402 4.65 -18.93 -3.27
N PRO A 403 5.96 -18.94 -3.61
CA PRO A 403 6.99 -19.43 -2.71
C PRO A 403 7.05 -18.64 -1.39
N LYS A 404 7.22 -19.31 -0.24
CA LYS A 404 7.53 -18.63 1.04
C LYS A 404 8.78 -17.74 0.92
N SER A 405 9.77 -18.22 0.17
CA SER A 405 11.01 -17.50 -0.18
C SER A 405 10.82 -16.26 -1.06
N SER A 406 9.63 -16.00 -1.61
CA SER A 406 9.31 -14.77 -2.37
C SER A 406 8.81 -13.62 -1.50
N PHE A 407 8.64 -13.84 -0.18
CA PHE A 407 8.26 -12.81 0.78
C PHE A 407 9.40 -12.51 1.77
N ARG A 408 9.56 -11.23 2.12
CA ARG A 408 10.31 -10.77 3.30
C ARG A 408 9.46 -9.79 4.09
N LEU A 409 9.30 -10.05 5.39
CA LEU A 409 8.63 -9.14 6.32
C LEU A 409 9.69 -8.51 7.20
N VAL A 410 9.78 -7.19 7.19
CA VAL A 410 10.67 -6.37 8.02
C VAL A 410 9.85 -5.64 9.10
N LYS A 411 10.47 -5.25 10.21
CA LYS A 411 9.77 -4.61 11.35
C LYS A 411 10.26 -3.19 11.61
N GLN A 412 9.43 -2.20 11.31
CA GLN A 412 9.76 -0.80 11.60
C GLN A 412 9.94 -0.58 13.12
N PRO A 413 10.93 0.23 13.55
CA PRO A 413 11.17 0.48 14.96
C PRO A 413 10.01 1.23 15.62
N SER A 414 9.81 0.92 16.91
CA SER A 414 8.98 1.69 17.83
C SER A 414 9.90 2.68 18.56
N VAL A 415 9.65 3.98 18.37
CA VAL A 415 10.48 5.07 18.92
C VAL A 415 9.75 5.80 20.07
N PRO A 416 10.48 6.45 20.99
CA PRO A 416 9.87 7.21 22.09
C PRO A 416 8.96 8.33 21.62
N LEU A 417 7.82 8.49 22.27
CA LEU A 417 6.98 9.67 22.18
C LEU A 417 7.57 10.78 23.07
N VAL A 418 7.59 12.01 22.57
CA VAL A 418 8.31 13.14 23.15
C VAL A 418 7.42 14.36 23.27
N CYS A 419 7.44 15.05 24.41
CA CYS A 419 6.67 16.26 24.64
C CYS A 419 7.21 17.44 23.81
N GLY A 420 6.30 18.25 23.27
CA GLY A 420 6.62 19.39 22.41
C GLY A 420 7.06 20.66 23.12
N THR A 421 6.99 20.73 24.46
CA THR A 421 7.42 21.90 25.24
C THR A 421 8.86 21.82 25.74
N ASP A 422 9.34 20.61 26.01
CA ASP A 422 10.58 20.36 26.74
C ASP A 422 11.34 19.12 26.23
N GLY A 423 10.93 18.49 25.14
CA GLY A 423 11.65 17.35 24.59
C GLY A 423 11.74 16.13 25.53
N ARG A 424 11.00 16.06 26.65
CA ARG A 424 11.05 14.90 27.56
C ARG A 424 10.17 13.76 27.04
N TRP A 425 10.64 12.53 27.21
CA TRP A 425 9.94 11.35 26.73
C TRP A 425 8.73 11.06 27.62
N ILE A 426 7.61 10.71 27.00
CA ILE A 426 6.37 10.42 27.71
C ILE A 426 6.50 9.05 28.37
N VAL A 427 6.62 9.04 29.69
CA VAL A 427 6.61 7.84 30.55
C VAL A 427 5.21 7.69 31.10
N ASP A 428 4.62 6.49 31.03
CA ASP A 428 3.40 6.20 31.77
C ASP A 428 3.73 5.73 33.19
N GLY A 429 3.41 6.55 34.18
CA GLY A 429 3.69 6.30 35.59
C GLY A 429 2.89 5.15 36.20
N SER A 430 1.80 4.70 35.56
CA SER A 430 1.03 3.53 36.04
C SER A 430 1.73 2.20 35.73
N ALA A 431 2.60 2.17 34.71
CA ALA A 431 3.28 0.98 34.23
C ALA A 431 4.82 1.09 34.26
N PHE A 432 5.34 2.28 34.58
CA PHE A 432 6.72 2.74 34.47
C PHE A 432 7.36 2.38 33.12
N GLN A 433 6.63 2.66 32.03
CA GLN A 433 7.03 2.32 30.66
C GLN A 433 6.99 3.53 29.74
N LEU A 434 7.96 3.61 28.82
CA LEU A 434 7.98 4.59 27.75
C LEU A 434 6.78 4.40 26.83
N GLN A 435 6.06 5.48 26.50
CA GLN A 435 5.07 5.45 25.43
C GLN A 435 5.78 5.48 24.08
N LEU A 436 5.57 4.43 23.28
CA LEU A 436 6.23 4.24 21.99
C LEU A 436 5.25 4.38 20.83
N LYS A 437 5.71 4.90 19.69
CA LYS A 437 4.98 4.89 18.42
C LYS A 437 5.91 4.58 17.24
N PRO A 438 5.38 4.13 16.09
CA PRO A 438 6.12 4.09 14.83
C PRO A 438 6.88 5.37 14.49
N GLY A 439 8.17 5.23 14.14
CA GLY A 439 9.08 6.29 13.68
C GLY A 439 8.85 6.77 12.24
N GLY A 440 7.59 6.86 11.81
CA GLY A 440 7.21 7.15 10.43
C GLY A 440 7.42 5.95 9.49
N HIS A 441 7.27 6.17 8.18
CA HIS A 441 7.43 5.13 7.15
C HIS A 441 8.71 5.28 6.30
N GLY A 442 9.46 6.38 6.43
CA GLY A 442 10.77 6.56 5.81
C GLY A 442 11.85 5.65 6.36
N ALA A 443 11.64 5.10 7.56
CA ALA A 443 12.48 4.04 8.13
C ALA A 443 12.62 2.82 7.20
N LEU A 444 11.68 2.63 6.26
CA LEU A 444 11.68 1.61 5.20
C LEU A 444 13.05 1.41 4.55
N TRP A 445 13.74 2.48 4.13
CA TRP A 445 14.93 2.33 3.30
C TRP A 445 16.12 1.78 4.09
N LYS A 446 16.44 2.40 5.23
CA LYS A 446 17.47 1.89 6.14
C LYS A 446 17.11 0.49 6.66
N LEU A 447 15.85 0.23 6.98
CA LEU A 447 15.40 -1.10 7.43
C LEU A 447 15.58 -2.18 6.36
N LEU A 448 15.30 -1.90 5.08
CA LEU A 448 15.53 -2.84 3.98
C LEU A 448 17.03 -3.06 3.69
N GLN A 449 17.88 -2.08 3.98
CA GLN A 449 19.34 -2.20 3.92
C GLN A 449 19.88 -3.05 5.07
N ASP A 450 19.51 -2.71 6.31
CA ASP A 450 20.00 -3.33 7.55
C ASP A 450 19.54 -4.80 7.69
N GLU A 451 18.26 -5.10 7.41
CA GLU A 451 17.74 -6.49 7.37
C GLU A 451 18.19 -7.26 6.09
N GLY A 452 19.10 -6.69 5.28
CA GLY A 452 19.69 -7.34 4.10
C GLY A 452 18.72 -7.58 2.93
N VAL A 453 17.54 -6.98 2.97
CA VAL A 453 16.46 -7.19 2.00
C VAL A 453 16.81 -6.62 0.62
N LEU A 454 17.52 -5.49 0.55
CA LEU A 454 18.05 -4.97 -0.72
C LEU A 454 18.97 -6.00 -1.39
N THR A 455 19.86 -6.63 -0.62
CA THR A 455 20.76 -7.70 -1.10
C THR A 455 19.98 -8.95 -1.53
N TRP A 456 18.89 -9.30 -0.85
CA TRP A 456 17.99 -10.40 -1.25
C TRP A 456 17.17 -10.10 -2.52
N LEU A 457 16.87 -8.83 -2.80
CA LEU A 457 16.27 -8.39 -4.07
C LEU A 457 17.29 -8.48 -5.23
N GLU A 458 18.50 -7.96 -5.03
CA GLU A 458 19.60 -8.01 -6.00
C GLU A 458 20.03 -9.45 -6.33
N ALA A 459 20.11 -10.33 -5.33
CA ALA A 459 20.40 -11.75 -5.51
C ALA A 459 19.33 -12.49 -6.33
N GLN A 460 18.12 -11.91 -6.49
CA GLN A 460 17.08 -12.40 -7.39
C GLN A 460 17.07 -11.66 -8.74
N ASN A 461 18.08 -10.85 -9.05
CA ASN A 461 18.18 -9.96 -10.22
C ASN A 461 17.10 -8.85 -10.24
N ARG A 462 16.69 -8.30 -9.08
CA ARG A 462 15.91 -7.06 -9.02
C ARG A 462 16.83 -5.88 -8.73
N HIS A 463 16.65 -4.80 -9.48
CA HIS A 463 17.50 -3.60 -9.49
C HIS A 463 16.71 -2.34 -9.10
N ALA A 464 15.39 -2.43 -9.10
CA ALA A 464 14.47 -1.39 -8.64
C ALA A 464 13.23 -2.04 -8.00
N VAL A 465 12.39 -1.21 -7.38
CA VAL A 465 11.12 -1.62 -6.75
C VAL A 465 9.99 -0.65 -7.10
N VAL A 466 8.77 -1.17 -7.17
CA VAL A 466 7.54 -0.39 -7.06
C VAL A 466 7.10 -0.37 -5.61
N VAL A 467 6.78 0.80 -5.07
CA VAL A 467 6.27 1.00 -3.70
C VAL A 467 4.82 1.48 -3.77
N ARG A 468 3.93 0.90 -2.96
CA ARG A 468 2.58 1.45 -2.75
C ARG A 468 2.01 1.10 -1.38
N GLN A 469 1.31 2.05 -0.76
CA GLN A 469 0.65 1.85 0.53
C GLN A 469 -0.53 0.86 0.42
N VAL A 470 -0.68 -0.04 1.40
CA VAL A 470 -1.75 -1.06 1.41
C VAL A 470 -3.15 -0.48 1.22
N SER A 471 -3.41 0.72 1.73
CA SER A 471 -4.73 1.36 1.70
C SER A 471 -5.20 1.79 0.31
N ASN A 472 -4.37 1.73 -0.73
CA ASN A 472 -4.70 2.15 -2.10
C ASN A 472 -4.89 0.94 -3.03
N PRO A 473 -6.10 0.36 -3.12
CA PRO A 473 -6.39 -0.76 -4.02
C PRO A 473 -6.45 -0.35 -5.51
N ILE A 474 -6.50 0.94 -5.82
CA ILE A 474 -6.80 1.44 -7.16
C ILE A 474 -5.59 1.45 -8.11
N ALA A 475 -4.38 1.77 -7.61
CA ALA A 475 -3.22 2.01 -8.49
C ALA A 475 -2.87 0.84 -9.44
N GLY A 476 -3.17 -0.40 -9.04
CA GLY A 476 -2.93 -1.62 -9.85
C GLY A 476 -4.03 -1.99 -10.84
N THR A 477 -5.10 -1.18 -10.96
CA THR A 477 -6.28 -1.52 -11.78
C THR A 477 -6.17 -1.08 -13.24
N ASP A 478 -5.22 -0.22 -13.59
CA ASP A 478 -4.94 0.24 -14.96
C ASP A 478 -3.42 0.17 -15.29
N THR A 479 -2.99 0.87 -16.34
CA THR A 479 -1.58 0.93 -16.75
C THR A 479 -0.62 1.56 -15.73
N THR A 480 -1.10 2.29 -14.72
CA THR A 480 -0.29 3.21 -13.88
C THR A 480 0.96 2.57 -13.29
N LEU A 481 0.88 1.42 -12.60
CA LEU A 481 2.06 0.76 -12.02
C LEU A 481 3.03 0.20 -13.07
N LEU A 482 2.51 -0.29 -14.20
CA LEU A 482 3.34 -0.80 -15.29
C LEU A 482 4.09 0.36 -15.96
N SER A 483 3.42 1.47 -16.25
CA SER A 483 4.07 2.67 -16.78
C SER A 483 5.13 3.22 -15.83
N LEU A 484 4.85 3.28 -14.52
CA LEU A 484 5.77 3.79 -13.52
C LEU A 484 7.06 2.95 -13.43
N ALA A 485 6.92 1.63 -13.40
CA ALA A 485 8.06 0.70 -13.47
C ALA A 485 8.80 0.80 -14.82
N GLY A 486 8.05 0.86 -15.91
CA GLY A 486 8.56 0.85 -17.27
C GLY A 486 9.37 2.07 -17.64
N TYR A 487 8.86 3.27 -17.35
CA TYR A 487 9.58 4.53 -17.60
C TYR A 487 10.84 4.61 -16.72
N GLY A 488 10.72 4.28 -15.43
CA GLY A 488 11.84 4.29 -14.49
C GLY A 488 12.99 3.37 -14.95
N ALA A 489 12.68 2.11 -15.25
CA ALA A 489 13.66 1.13 -15.70
C ALA A 489 14.22 1.46 -17.10
N ARG A 490 13.36 1.77 -18.09
CA ARG A 490 13.80 2.03 -19.48
C ARG A 490 14.73 3.23 -19.60
N HIS A 491 14.51 4.27 -18.80
CA HIS A 491 15.32 5.49 -18.87
C HIS A 491 16.53 5.50 -17.94
N GLY A 492 16.64 4.54 -17.00
CA GLY A 492 17.75 4.45 -16.04
C GLY A 492 17.61 5.44 -14.88
N LYS A 493 16.37 5.65 -14.41
CA LYS A 493 16.02 6.61 -13.35
C LYS A 493 16.30 6.06 -11.96
N SER A 494 16.55 6.96 -11.02
CA SER A 494 16.79 6.68 -9.60
C SER A 494 15.50 6.63 -8.79
N PHE A 495 14.57 7.56 -9.04
CA PHE A 495 13.34 7.71 -8.25
C PHE A 495 12.18 8.27 -9.11
N GLY A 496 10.95 7.81 -8.87
CA GLY A 496 9.77 8.20 -9.65
C GLY A 496 8.50 8.28 -8.83
N PHE A 497 7.69 9.31 -9.07
CA PHE A 497 6.38 9.53 -8.44
C PHE A 497 5.23 9.37 -9.44
N ALA A 498 4.24 8.52 -9.15
CA ALA A 498 2.93 8.64 -9.79
C ALA A 498 2.09 9.69 -9.06
N SER A 499 1.62 10.71 -9.78
CA SER A 499 0.95 11.89 -9.23
C SER A 499 -0.38 12.15 -9.92
N CYS A 500 -1.24 12.93 -9.26
CA CYS A 500 -2.54 13.34 -9.78
C CYS A 500 -2.87 14.76 -9.31
N PRO A 501 -3.93 15.41 -9.86
CA PRO A 501 -4.42 16.69 -9.35
C PRO A 501 -4.64 16.64 -7.83
N ARG A 502 -4.13 17.66 -7.14
CA ARG A 502 -4.37 17.91 -5.71
C ARG A 502 -5.42 18.99 -5.58
N ALA A 503 -6.35 18.84 -4.67
CA ALA A 503 -7.29 19.92 -4.35
C ALA A 503 -6.67 20.83 -3.28
N VAL A 504 -6.93 22.14 -3.38
CA VAL A 504 -6.55 23.11 -2.35
C VAL A 504 -7.10 22.69 -0.98
N GLY A 505 -6.29 22.84 0.07
CA GLY A 505 -6.63 22.45 1.44
C GLY A 505 -6.68 20.93 1.66
N ALA A 506 -5.98 20.13 0.85
CA ALA A 506 -5.87 18.69 1.06
C ALA A 506 -4.71 18.32 2.01
N ASN A 507 -4.98 17.44 2.98
CA ASN A 507 -3.99 16.85 3.88
C ASN A 507 -3.17 15.75 3.14
N GLU A 508 -2.52 16.15 2.05
CA GLU A 508 -1.68 15.34 1.17
C GLU A 508 -0.49 16.21 0.74
N GLY A 509 0.73 15.66 0.76
CA GLY A 509 1.94 16.37 0.33
C GLY A 509 1.92 16.75 -1.16
N MET A 510 2.79 17.70 -1.52
CA MET A 510 2.97 18.21 -2.88
C MET A 510 4.25 17.63 -3.49
N ASN A 511 4.18 17.15 -4.73
CA ASN A 511 5.39 16.85 -5.51
C ASN A 511 5.86 18.11 -6.25
N VAL A 512 7.13 18.46 -6.07
CA VAL A 512 7.76 19.72 -6.51
C VAL A 512 9.04 19.41 -7.29
N LEU A 513 9.36 20.20 -8.32
CA LEU A 513 10.73 20.31 -8.85
C LEU A 513 11.46 21.34 -8.02
N VAL A 514 12.49 20.91 -7.30
CA VAL A 514 13.31 21.75 -6.44
C VAL A 514 14.48 22.31 -7.26
N GLU A 515 14.65 23.64 -7.24
CA GLU A 515 15.86 24.33 -7.68
C GLU A 515 16.66 24.73 -6.42
N LYS A 516 17.89 24.23 -6.29
CA LYS A 516 18.83 24.67 -5.25
C LYS A 516 20.05 25.30 -5.91
N LYS A 517 20.48 26.47 -5.43
CA LYS A 517 21.77 27.06 -5.79
C LYS A 517 22.91 26.28 -5.11
N ALA A 518 24.02 26.07 -5.81
CA ALA A 518 25.15 25.28 -5.34
C ALA A 518 26.49 25.93 -5.71
N PRO A 519 27.61 25.57 -5.06
CA PRO A 519 28.94 26.03 -5.46
C PRO A 519 29.24 25.69 -6.93
N GLY A 520 29.37 26.71 -7.78
CA GLY A 520 29.61 26.56 -9.22
C GLY A 520 28.38 26.34 -10.11
N GLY A 521 27.14 26.38 -9.55
CA GLY A 521 25.94 26.21 -10.36
C GLY A 521 24.66 25.98 -9.54
N TYR A 522 23.90 24.97 -9.95
CA TYR A 522 22.59 24.62 -9.41
C TYR A 522 22.47 23.09 -9.26
N THR A 523 21.51 22.63 -8.45
CA THR A 523 21.06 21.23 -8.44
C THR A 523 19.54 21.15 -8.56
N TYR A 524 19.05 20.11 -9.24
CA TYR A 524 17.64 19.90 -9.53
C TYR A 524 17.17 18.51 -9.14
N GLY A 525 15.99 18.42 -8.56
CA GLY A 525 15.34 17.12 -8.34
C GLY A 525 13.84 17.25 -8.10
N VAL A 526 13.08 16.26 -8.55
CA VAL A 526 11.68 16.09 -8.15
C VAL A 526 11.65 15.46 -6.76
N SER A 527 11.04 16.14 -5.79
CA SER A 527 10.86 15.66 -4.42
C SER A 527 9.45 15.97 -3.90
N ASN A 528 9.17 15.66 -2.64
CA ASN A 528 7.90 15.91 -1.94
C ASN A 528 8.09 16.90 -0.78
N VAL A 529 7.18 17.86 -0.66
CA VAL A 529 6.97 18.60 0.60
C VAL A 529 5.70 18.08 1.27
N GLU A 530 5.78 17.71 2.55
CA GLU A 530 4.59 17.30 3.31
C GLU A 530 3.70 18.49 3.66
N TYR A 531 2.40 18.25 3.76
CA TYR A 531 1.41 19.32 3.99
C TYR A 531 1.54 20.05 5.34
N THR A 532 2.33 19.50 6.27
CA THR A 532 2.66 20.13 7.56
C THR A 532 3.96 20.94 7.52
N GLU A 533 4.61 21.06 6.36
CA GLU A 533 5.85 21.81 6.17
C GLU A 533 5.72 22.95 5.13
N PHE A 534 4.55 23.17 4.54
CA PHE A 534 4.34 24.23 3.54
C PHE A 534 4.79 25.61 4.06
N ASP A 535 4.35 26.00 5.27
CA ASP A 535 4.74 27.24 5.94
C ASP A 535 6.26 27.36 6.14
N LYS A 536 6.94 26.25 6.51
CA LYS A 536 8.40 26.17 6.72
C LYS A 536 9.18 26.47 5.43
N TYR A 537 8.61 26.14 4.27
CA TYR A 537 9.24 26.34 2.96
C TYR A 537 8.69 27.55 2.19
N GLY A 538 7.76 28.33 2.77
CA GLY A 538 7.12 29.46 2.10
C GLY A 538 6.26 29.07 0.89
N LEU A 539 5.62 27.89 0.96
CA LEU A 539 4.73 27.38 -0.09
C LEU A 539 3.27 27.68 0.25
N GLU A 540 2.62 28.51 -0.56
CA GLU A 540 1.18 28.75 -0.46
C GLU A 540 0.41 27.68 -1.26
N ASP A 541 -0.73 27.20 -0.74
CA ASP A 541 -1.54 26.17 -1.39
C ASP A 541 -2.54 26.77 -2.40
N ASP A 542 -1.98 27.49 -3.37
CA ASP A 542 -2.76 28.27 -4.33
C ASP A 542 -3.48 27.42 -5.37
N SER A 543 -4.64 27.92 -5.79
CA SER A 543 -5.37 27.44 -6.96
C SER A 543 -4.66 27.79 -8.27
N ARG A 544 -4.82 26.96 -9.29
CA ARG A 544 -4.39 27.27 -10.66
C ARG A 544 -5.23 28.38 -11.29
N ASP A 545 -4.56 29.28 -12.01
CA ASP A 545 -5.18 30.36 -12.80
C ASP A 545 -6.06 29.86 -13.97
N ASP A 546 -5.98 28.56 -14.32
CA ASP A 546 -6.82 27.93 -15.35
C ASP A 546 -8.27 27.68 -14.91
N GLY A 547 -8.59 27.93 -13.63
CA GLY A 547 -9.93 27.72 -13.06
C GLY A 547 -10.31 26.25 -12.89
N SER A 548 -9.35 25.32 -12.97
CA SER A 548 -9.62 23.89 -12.84
C SER A 548 -10.07 23.49 -11.43
N VAL A 549 -11.03 22.56 -11.38
CA VAL A 549 -11.62 22.01 -10.14
C VAL A 549 -11.52 20.50 -10.08
N ASP A 550 -11.49 19.95 -8.87
CA ASP A 550 -11.56 18.52 -8.61
C ASP A 550 -12.99 17.96 -8.79
N GLU A 551 -13.13 16.64 -8.65
CA GLU A 551 -14.43 15.95 -8.78
C GLU A 551 -15.44 16.32 -7.67
N SER A 552 -15.07 17.18 -6.73
CA SER A 552 -15.94 17.76 -5.68
C SER A 552 -16.12 19.28 -5.85
N GLY A 553 -15.76 19.85 -7.02
CA GLY A 553 -15.91 21.26 -7.33
C GLY A 553 -14.93 22.21 -6.62
N ARG A 554 -13.87 21.69 -5.98
CA ARG A 554 -12.87 22.49 -5.27
C ARG A 554 -11.70 22.81 -6.19
N ALA A 555 -11.12 24.00 -6.09
CA ALA A 555 -10.00 24.40 -6.93
C ALA A 555 -8.82 23.41 -6.87
N VAL A 556 -8.22 23.13 -8.02
CA VAL A 556 -7.00 22.33 -8.13
C VAL A 556 -5.80 23.20 -7.78
N SER A 557 -4.99 22.68 -6.86
CA SER A 557 -3.74 23.29 -6.42
C SER A 557 -2.72 23.35 -7.56
N ILE A 558 -1.85 24.37 -7.58
CA ILE A 558 -0.74 24.46 -8.54
C ILE A 558 0.05 23.14 -8.55
N PHE A 559 0.54 22.72 -7.38
CA PHE A 559 1.36 21.53 -7.23
C PHE A 559 0.53 20.24 -7.10
N PRO A 560 0.96 19.15 -7.77
CA PRO A 560 0.26 17.87 -7.77
C PRO A 560 0.45 17.09 -6.46
N ALA A 561 -0.45 16.13 -6.22
CA ALA A 561 -0.44 15.34 -4.99
C ALA A 561 0.63 14.26 -5.03
N ASN A 562 1.40 14.16 -3.95
CA ASN A 562 2.11 12.93 -3.64
C ASN A 562 1.11 11.84 -3.24
N THR A 563 1.05 10.77 -4.03
CA THR A 563 0.16 9.63 -3.79
C THR A 563 0.83 8.50 -3.00
N ASN A 564 2.14 8.60 -2.76
CA ASN A 564 2.99 7.53 -2.21
C ASN A 564 2.90 6.20 -3.02
N VAL A 565 2.71 6.33 -4.34
CA VAL A 565 2.92 5.29 -5.34
C VAL A 565 4.21 5.63 -6.12
N LEU A 566 5.25 4.83 -5.92
CA LEU A 566 6.64 5.20 -6.22
C LEU A 566 7.35 4.12 -7.06
N TYR A 567 8.35 4.53 -7.83
CA TYR A 567 9.42 3.67 -8.38
C TYR A 567 10.75 4.09 -7.76
N VAL A 568 11.58 3.15 -7.32
CA VAL A 568 12.87 3.44 -6.67
C VAL A 568 13.93 2.43 -7.10
N ALA A 569 15.07 2.92 -7.60
CA ALA A 569 16.22 2.07 -7.96
C ALA A 569 17.04 1.71 -6.71
N ILE A 570 17.38 0.43 -6.54
CA ILE A 570 18.10 -0.06 -5.36
C ILE A 570 19.49 0.59 -5.22
N PRO A 571 20.30 0.80 -6.29
CA PRO A 571 21.57 1.50 -6.16
C PRO A 571 21.42 2.96 -5.68
N ALA A 572 20.32 3.64 -6.01
CA ALA A 572 20.03 4.98 -5.50
C ALA A 572 19.65 4.98 -4.01
N VAL A 573 18.99 3.92 -3.53
CA VAL A 573 18.80 3.71 -2.08
C VAL A 573 20.15 3.54 -1.39
N ARG A 574 21.02 2.68 -1.93
CA ARG A 574 22.36 2.43 -1.35
C ARG A 574 23.23 3.68 -1.34
N ASP A 575 23.20 4.50 -2.39
CA ASP A 575 23.92 5.77 -2.46
C ASP A 575 23.50 6.73 -1.34
N VAL A 576 22.19 6.99 -1.17
CA VAL A 576 21.71 7.91 -0.13
C VAL A 576 22.00 7.36 1.27
N LEU A 577 21.79 6.06 1.50
CA LEU A 577 22.08 5.42 2.79
C LEU A 577 23.58 5.30 3.11
N SER A 578 24.48 5.49 2.14
CA SER A 578 25.94 5.45 2.35
C SER A 578 26.54 6.78 2.83
N ARG A 579 25.71 7.83 2.95
CA ARG A 579 26.10 9.17 3.40
C ARG A 579 26.16 9.22 4.92
N GLU A 580 26.92 10.17 5.45
CA GLU A 580 27.08 10.36 6.90
C GLU A 580 25.92 11.16 7.51
N GLY A 581 25.62 10.91 8.79
CA GLY A 581 24.66 11.71 9.56
C GLY A 581 23.25 11.77 8.97
N VAL A 582 22.63 12.94 9.09
CA VAL A 582 21.25 13.25 8.67
C VAL A 582 21.03 12.97 7.17
N ALA A 583 22.07 13.04 6.33
CA ALA A 583 21.96 12.79 4.90
C ALA A 583 21.62 11.33 4.55
N SER A 584 21.83 10.38 5.48
CA SER A 584 21.38 8.99 5.35
C SER A 584 19.88 8.79 5.66
N LEU A 585 19.25 9.73 6.37
CA LEU A 585 17.86 9.68 6.82
C LEU A 585 17.10 10.95 6.39
N PRO A 586 16.98 11.22 5.08
CA PRO A 586 16.26 12.40 4.59
C PRO A 586 14.76 12.30 4.88
N GLY A 587 14.10 13.47 4.96
CA GLY A 587 12.67 13.55 5.31
C GLY A 587 12.38 13.36 6.81
N MET A 588 13.33 13.69 7.70
CA MET A 588 13.07 13.74 9.14
C MET A 588 12.21 14.95 9.53
N ILE A 589 11.09 14.67 10.18
CA ILE A 589 10.09 15.64 10.63
C ILE A 589 9.60 15.29 12.05
N ILE A 590 9.01 16.28 12.73
CA ILE A 590 8.23 16.07 13.96
C ILE A 590 6.87 16.75 13.85
N ASN A 591 5.82 16.09 14.34
CA ASN A 591 4.44 16.56 14.31
C ASN A 591 3.89 16.63 15.74
N LEU A 592 3.92 17.84 16.32
CA LEU A 592 3.53 18.12 17.71
C LEU A 592 2.02 18.39 17.88
N ASN A 593 1.27 18.50 16.77
CA ASN A 593 -0.15 18.88 16.74
C ASN A 593 -1.12 17.83 17.32
N LYS A 594 -0.62 16.83 18.05
CA LYS A 594 -1.41 15.77 18.68
C LYS A 594 -1.08 15.74 20.16
N LYS A 595 -2.10 15.52 20.97
CA LYS A 595 -1.91 15.28 22.39
C LYS A 595 -1.66 13.80 22.72
N ALA A 596 -1.01 13.57 23.84
CA ALA A 596 -0.81 12.27 24.46
C ALA A 596 -1.26 12.32 25.92
N LYS A 597 -2.02 11.29 26.33
CA LYS A 597 -2.38 11.05 27.73
C LYS A 597 -1.33 10.18 28.40
N TRP A 598 -0.99 10.47 29.65
CA TRP A 598 -0.09 9.66 30.47
C TRP A 598 -0.48 9.80 31.95
N THR A 599 -0.27 8.75 32.75
CA THR A 599 -0.49 8.82 34.21
C THR A 599 0.75 9.37 34.91
N ASP A 600 0.58 10.36 35.79
CA ASP A 600 1.65 10.89 36.63
C ASP A 600 2.09 9.86 37.69
N ALA A 601 3.38 9.59 37.80
CA ALA A 601 3.93 8.58 38.72
C ALA A 601 3.89 9.00 40.21
N ALA A 602 3.77 10.29 40.51
CA ALA A 602 3.79 10.85 41.86
C ALA A 602 2.39 11.25 42.36
N SER A 603 1.51 11.77 41.48
CA SER A 603 0.11 12.10 41.85
C SER A 603 -0.91 11.04 41.44
N GLY A 604 -0.60 10.15 40.50
CA GLY A 604 -1.55 9.17 39.95
C GLY A 604 -2.61 9.76 39.01
N GLU A 605 -2.52 11.04 38.67
CA GLU A 605 -3.49 11.75 37.83
C GLU A 605 -3.25 11.49 36.33
N GLU A 606 -4.32 11.45 35.52
CA GLU A 606 -4.16 11.56 34.06
C GLU A 606 -3.72 12.99 33.69
N ARG A 607 -2.56 13.11 33.06
CA ARG A 607 -2.11 14.34 32.37
C ARG A 607 -2.30 14.20 30.86
N GLU A 608 -2.38 15.33 30.17
CA GLU A 608 -2.53 15.37 28.71
C GLU A 608 -1.73 16.53 28.09
N GLU A 609 -0.73 16.20 27.28
CA GLU A 609 0.25 17.17 26.74
C GLU A 609 0.44 17.02 25.22
N PHE A 610 0.87 18.08 24.53
CA PHE A 610 1.20 18.01 23.10
C PHE A 610 2.51 17.23 22.90
N ALA A 611 2.49 16.17 22.11
CA ALA A 611 3.60 15.24 21.99
C ALA A 611 3.72 14.63 20.58
N GLY A 612 4.94 14.66 20.05
CA GLY A 612 5.32 14.07 18.77
C GLY A 612 6.27 12.88 18.94
N ARG A 613 6.88 12.46 17.84
CA ARG A 613 8.10 11.64 17.79
C ARG A 613 8.79 11.92 16.47
N LEU A 614 10.08 11.58 16.36
CA LEU A 614 10.80 11.67 15.10
C LEU A 614 10.13 10.74 14.07
N GLU A 615 9.74 11.27 12.92
CA GLU A 615 9.25 10.51 11.79
C GLU A 615 10.18 10.73 10.59
N CYS A 616 10.53 9.66 9.89
CA CYS A 616 11.07 9.77 8.52
C CYS A 616 9.94 9.58 7.51
N THR A 617 10.00 10.22 6.34
CA THR A 617 9.09 9.98 5.21
C THR A 617 9.80 9.22 4.08
N MET A 618 9.09 8.28 3.42
CA MET A 618 9.75 7.35 2.48
C MET A 618 9.98 7.93 1.09
N GLN A 619 9.21 8.96 0.74
CA GLN A 619 9.31 9.63 -0.54
C GLN A 619 10.47 10.65 -0.59
N ASN A 620 10.87 11.18 0.57
CA ASN A 620 11.94 12.17 0.71
C ASN A 620 13.35 11.58 0.59
N LEU A 621 13.48 10.26 0.35
CA LEU A 621 14.70 9.70 -0.26
C LEU A 621 15.11 10.48 -1.53
N ALA A 622 14.13 11.03 -2.25
CA ALA A 622 14.33 11.90 -3.40
C ALA A 622 15.11 13.20 -3.10
N ASP A 623 15.10 13.72 -1.86
CA ASP A 623 15.89 14.92 -1.48
C ASP A 623 17.40 14.69 -1.63
N GLY A 624 17.85 13.45 -1.50
CA GLY A 624 19.24 13.05 -1.74
C GLY A 624 19.61 12.93 -3.22
N LEU A 625 18.64 12.93 -4.13
CA LEU A 625 18.79 12.50 -5.53
C LEU A 625 18.66 13.67 -6.54
N CYS A 626 19.26 14.83 -6.20
CA CYS A 626 19.32 15.99 -7.08
C CYS A 626 20.52 15.92 -8.04
N ASP A 627 20.31 16.21 -9.33
CA ASP A 627 21.35 16.24 -10.36
C ASP A 627 22.01 17.62 -10.50
N PRO A 628 23.31 17.71 -10.84
CA PRO A 628 24.02 18.98 -11.02
C PRO A 628 23.71 19.67 -12.36
N ALA A 629 23.64 21.00 -12.35
CA ALA A 629 23.37 21.84 -13.51
C ALA A 629 24.21 23.13 -13.50
N THR A 630 24.53 23.64 -14.69
CA THR A 630 25.38 24.84 -14.88
C THR A 630 24.57 26.15 -15.03
N LYS A 631 23.24 26.07 -14.98
CA LYS A 631 22.31 27.19 -15.23
C LYS A 631 21.06 27.10 -14.33
N PRO A 632 20.38 28.22 -14.06
CA PRO A 632 19.03 28.21 -13.47
C PRO A 632 18.01 27.63 -14.47
N LEU A 633 16.79 27.36 -14.00
CA LEU A 633 15.68 26.91 -14.83
C LEU A 633 15.17 28.05 -15.73
N VAL A 634 15.13 29.25 -15.16
CA VAL A 634 14.79 30.52 -15.81
C VAL A 634 15.93 31.50 -15.54
N GLY A 635 16.47 32.14 -16.58
CA GLY A 635 17.51 33.14 -16.47
C GLY A 635 17.03 34.47 -15.90
N ASP A 636 17.96 35.36 -15.58
CA ASP A 636 17.67 36.71 -15.07
C ASP A 636 16.94 37.60 -16.10
N ASP A 637 16.91 37.17 -17.37
CA ASP A 637 16.16 37.74 -18.49
C ASP A 637 14.72 37.18 -18.63
N GLY A 638 14.32 36.25 -17.76
CA GLY A 638 13.03 35.56 -17.82
C GLY A 638 12.97 34.41 -18.84
N VAL A 639 14.07 34.08 -19.53
CA VAL A 639 14.09 33.02 -20.54
C VAL A 639 14.36 31.66 -19.89
N VAL A 640 13.58 30.65 -20.28
CA VAL A 640 13.80 29.25 -19.85
C VAL A 640 15.16 28.76 -20.37
N ALA A 641 16.11 28.58 -19.46
CA ALA A 641 17.52 28.36 -19.78
C ALA A 641 17.94 26.87 -19.82
N LEU A 642 17.03 25.98 -19.43
CA LEU A 642 17.14 24.52 -19.39
C LEU A 642 15.94 23.90 -20.14
N ASP A 643 16.16 22.93 -21.05
CA ASP A 643 15.06 22.44 -21.91
C ASP A 643 14.04 21.61 -21.12
N VAL A 644 12.78 22.04 -21.13
CA VAL A 644 11.65 21.39 -20.42
C VAL A 644 11.02 20.27 -21.27
N ARG A 645 11.41 20.12 -22.54
CA ARG A 645 10.84 19.11 -23.45
C ARG A 645 11.11 17.69 -22.96
N LEU A 646 10.03 16.93 -22.85
CA LEU A 646 10.04 15.50 -22.57
C LEU A 646 10.21 14.72 -23.88
N ASP A 647 11.12 13.74 -23.91
CA ASP A 647 11.34 12.86 -25.07
C ASP A 647 10.28 11.74 -25.10
N LEU A 648 9.06 12.13 -25.46
CA LEU A 648 7.92 11.22 -25.55
C LEU A 648 7.95 10.43 -26.87
N PRO A 649 7.46 9.17 -26.89
CA PRO A 649 7.24 8.42 -28.12
C PRO A 649 6.41 9.25 -29.09
N ARG A 650 6.94 9.44 -30.30
CA ARG A 650 6.18 10.09 -31.38
C ARG A 650 5.01 9.20 -31.76
N ASN A 651 3.86 9.81 -32.07
CA ASN A 651 2.78 9.12 -32.78
C ASN A 651 3.24 8.85 -34.23
N GLU A 652 3.98 7.76 -34.42
CA GLU A 652 4.07 7.08 -35.71
C GLU A 652 2.67 6.53 -36.02
N GLY A 653 1.88 7.33 -36.73
CA GLY A 653 0.44 7.12 -36.92
C GLY A 653 0.10 5.77 -37.53
N ASP A 654 -1.04 5.20 -37.11
CA ASP A 654 -1.45 3.78 -37.20
C ASP A 654 -0.87 2.96 -38.37
N GLY A 655 0.42 2.61 -38.24
CA GLY A 655 1.12 1.79 -39.22
C GLY A 655 0.62 0.36 -39.13
N ASP A 656 0.15 -0.17 -40.26
CA ASP A 656 -0.29 -1.56 -40.35
C ASP A 656 0.75 -2.50 -39.72
N ALA A 657 0.26 -3.46 -38.95
CA ALA A 657 1.12 -4.36 -38.19
C ALA A 657 1.77 -5.40 -39.10
N VAL A 658 2.83 -4.98 -39.80
CA VAL A 658 3.70 -5.83 -40.62
C VAL A 658 4.12 -7.04 -39.79
N GLU A 659 3.80 -8.23 -40.28
CA GLU A 659 4.25 -9.49 -39.70
C GLU A 659 5.72 -9.72 -40.06
N ASP A 660 6.58 -8.92 -39.41
CA ASP A 660 8.03 -8.91 -39.54
C ASP A 660 8.68 -9.75 -38.42
N PRO A 661 9.22 -10.95 -38.72
CA PRO A 661 9.95 -11.75 -37.74
C PRO A 661 11.22 -11.07 -37.18
N GLY A 662 11.74 -10.06 -37.89
CA GLY A 662 12.81 -9.20 -37.42
C GLY A 662 12.38 -8.35 -36.21
N ALA A 663 11.13 -7.91 -36.15
CA ALA A 663 10.59 -7.14 -35.02
C ALA A 663 10.54 -7.95 -33.72
N GLU A 664 10.25 -9.25 -33.77
CA GLU A 664 10.28 -10.13 -32.59
C GLU A 664 11.71 -10.29 -32.05
N ASN A 665 12.70 -10.42 -32.93
CA ASN A 665 14.12 -10.47 -32.54
C ASN A 665 14.65 -9.10 -32.07
N ALA A 666 14.20 -7.99 -32.67
CA ALA A 666 14.52 -6.65 -32.22
C ALA A 666 13.95 -6.40 -30.81
N TYR A 667 12.70 -6.78 -30.56
CA TYR A 667 12.09 -6.66 -29.24
C TYR A 667 12.71 -7.60 -28.20
N LYS A 668 13.09 -8.84 -28.56
CA LYS A 668 13.86 -9.71 -27.66
C LYS A 668 15.23 -9.10 -27.29
N LYS A 669 15.85 -8.33 -28.19
CA LYS A 669 17.02 -7.49 -27.85
C LYS A 669 16.65 -6.29 -26.98
N GLU A 670 15.52 -5.60 -27.21
CA GLU A 670 15.07 -4.50 -26.34
C GLU A 670 14.76 -4.96 -24.90
N ALA A 671 14.12 -6.12 -24.75
CA ALA A 671 13.83 -6.71 -23.44
C ALA A 671 15.11 -7.19 -22.74
N ALA A 672 16.08 -7.75 -23.48
CA ALA A 672 17.41 -8.03 -22.95
C ALA A 672 18.16 -6.76 -22.55
N ALA A 673 17.97 -5.65 -23.27
CA ALA A 673 18.52 -4.34 -22.92
C ALA A 673 17.77 -3.61 -21.78
N ALA A 674 16.66 -4.16 -21.27
CA ALA A 674 16.00 -3.73 -20.05
C ALA A 674 16.51 -4.48 -18.80
N ALA A 675 17.40 -5.47 -18.96
CA ALA A 675 18.05 -6.14 -17.84
C ALA A 675 19.10 -5.22 -17.21
N ALA A 676 19.01 -5.03 -15.88
CA ALA A 676 19.89 -4.18 -15.06
C ALA A 676 19.99 -2.72 -15.57
N PRO A 677 19.02 -1.83 -15.22
CA PRO A 677 19.15 -0.41 -15.51
C PRO A 677 20.37 0.19 -14.80
N ALA A 678 21.45 0.40 -15.55
CA ALA A 678 22.54 1.27 -15.13
C ALA A 678 21.97 2.68 -14.93
N ILE A 679 22.06 3.19 -13.69
CA ILE A 679 21.61 4.55 -13.38
C ILE A 679 22.43 5.54 -14.18
N LYS A 680 21.76 6.44 -14.90
CA LYS A 680 22.42 7.43 -15.75
C LYS A 680 22.84 8.64 -14.91
N SER A 681 24.01 8.53 -14.28
CA SER A 681 24.67 9.69 -13.69
C SER A 681 24.98 10.74 -14.76
N ILE A 682 24.76 12.00 -14.42
CA ILE A 682 25.13 13.17 -15.24
C ILE A 682 26.54 13.60 -14.82
N ASP A 683 27.45 13.82 -15.77
CA ASP A 683 28.77 14.38 -15.46
C ASP A 683 28.60 15.81 -14.92
N PRO A 684 29.06 16.12 -13.69
CA PRO A 684 28.96 17.46 -13.11
C PRO A 684 29.59 18.57 -13.96
N LYS A 685 30.53 18.24 -14.87
CA LYS A 685 31.16 19.18 -15.81
C LYS A 685 30.30 19.46 -17.04
N GLU A 686 29.51 18.49 -17.50
CA GLU A 686 28.59 18.66 -18.62
C GLU A 686 27.27 19.31 -18.20
N GLY A 687 26.82 18.99 -16.98
CA GLY A 687 25.58 19.47 -16.36
C GLY A 687 24.30 18.92 -17.01
N LEU A 688 23.20 19.00 -16.27
CA LEU A 688 21.85 18.80 -16.78
C LEU A 688 21.57 19.77 -17.94
N ARG A 689 21.04 19.26 -19.06
CA ARG A 689 20.71 20.07 -20.27
C ARG A 689 19.21 20.06 -20.61
N ARG A 690 18.51 18.99 -20.25
CA ARG A 690 17.06 18.84 -20.39
C ARG A 690 16.48 18.22 -19.12
N LEU A 691 15.29 18.61 -18.69
CA LEU A 691 14.65 18.06 -17.49
C LEU A 691 14.25 16.58 -17.65
N ASP A 692 14.07 16.09 -18.88
CA ASP A 692 13.84 14.67 -19.13
C ASP A 692 15.04 13.77 -18.79
N GLN A 693 16.23 14.36 -18.58
CA GLN A 693 17.43 13.63 -18.17
C GLN A 693 17.43 13.30 -16.67
N LEU A 694 16.79 14.11 -15.81
CA LEU A 694 16.81 14.04 -14.34
C LEU A 694 16.71 12.61 -13.77
N SER A 695 17.55 12.28 -12.79
CA SER A 695 17.52 11.04 -12.01
C SER A 695 16.16 10.81 -11.31
N THR A 696 15.50 11.88 -10.92
CA THR A 696 14.15 11.93 -10.31
C THR A 696 13.09 12.29 -11.37
N PHE A 697 11.89 11.70 -11.30
CA PHE A 697 10.80 12.02 -12.25
C PHE A 697 9.40 11.98 -11.63
N VAL A 698 8.45 12.63 -12.29
CA VAL A 698 7.01 12.51 -12.03
C VAL A 698 6.29 12.00 -13.27
N MET A 699 5.16 11.31 -13.10
CA MET A 699 4.17 11.08 -14.15
C MET A 699 2.75 11.32 -13.63
N TYR A 700 1.88 11.78 -14.51
CA TYR A 700 0.52 12.20 -14.19
C TYR A 700 -0.52 11.21 -14.72
N ASN A 701 -1.63 11.07 -13.99
CA ASN A 701 -2.88 10.41 -14.42
C ASN A 701 -4.04 10.95 -13.56
N GLU A 702 -5.27 10.56 -13.87
CA GLU A 702 -6.46 10.91 -13.07
C GLU A 702 -6.33 10.43 -11.62
N ARG A 703 -6.84 11.22 -10.66
CA ARG A 703 -6.81 10.88 -9.23
C ARG A 703 -7.38 9.49 -8.97
N ARG A 704 -8.60 9.21 -9.45
CA ARG A 704 -9.27 7.91 -9.35
C ARG A 704 -8.54 6.75 -10.04
N LYS A 705 -7.43 6.96 -10.77
CA LYS A 705 -6.58 5.91 -11.36
C LYS A 705 -5.25 5.74 -10.60
N VAL A 706 -4.71 6.81 -9.98
CA VAL A 706 -3.50 6.72 -9.14
C VAL A 706 -3.82 6.40 -7.68
N THR A 707 -4.82 7.06 -7.08
CA THR A 707 -5.20 6.88 -5.67
C THR A 707 -6.66 7.21 -5.38
N SER A 708 -7.38 6.22 -4.87
CA SER A 708 -8.43 6.45 -3.88
C SER A 708 -8.19 5.44 -2.78
N SER A 709 -8.06 5.92 -1.54
CA SER A 709 -7.51 5.12 -0.42
C SER A 709 -8.56 4.84 0.65
N ALA A 710 -8.62 3.62 1.17
CA ALA A 710 -9.38 3.29 2.38
C ALA A 710 -8.50 3.46 3.63
N LYS A 711 -8.51 4.66 4.25
CA LYS A 711 -7.66 5.01 5.42
C LYS A 711 -8.44 5.33 6.70
N LYS A 712 -9.73 5.62 6.60
CA LYS A 712 -10.62 5.92 7.75
C LYS A 712 -12.04 5.42 7.51
N ALA A 713 -12.80 5.17 8.58
CA ALA A 713 -14.23 4.97 8.51
C ALA A 713 -14.93 6.22 7.97
N ARG A 714 -16.14 6.03 7.42
CA ARG A 714 -17.03 7.13 7.08
C ARG A 714 -17.73 7.60 8.35
N ASP A 715 -17.75 8.92 8.59
CA ASP A 715 -18.68 9.53 9.53
C ASP A 715 -20.09 9.44 8.92
N PRO A 716 -21.08 8.81 9.58
CA PRO A 716 -22.44 8.69 9.05
C PRO A 716 -23.08 10.04 8.67
N ASN A 717 -22.67 11.14 9.31
CA ASN A 717 -23.20 12.47 9.09
C ASN A 717 -22.45 13.27 8.00
N SER A 718 -21.39 12.71 7.42
CA SER A 718 -20.54 13.40 6.45
C SER A 718 -20.69 12.84 5.03
N THR A 719 -20.94 13.75 4.08
CA THR A 719 -20.90 13.46 2.64
C THR A 719 -19.47 13.25 2.11
N ARG A 720 -18.43 13.57 2.89
CA ARG A 720 -17.03 13.55 2.44
C ARG A 720 -16.45 12.13 2.44
N LEU A 721 -16.69 11.38 1.37
CA LEU A 721 -16.12 10.05 1.13
C LEU A 721 -14.60 10.01 0.93
N ALA A 722 -13.93 11.16 0.82
CA ALA A 722 -12.48 11.23 0.64
C ALA A 722 -11.73 10.44 1.75
N GLN A 723 -10.94 9.47 1.31
CA GLN A 723 -10.16 8.52 2.11
C GLN A 723 -10.95 7.44 2.90
N THR A 724 -12.22 7.17 2.54
CA THR A 724 -13.03 6.08 3.13
C THR A 724 -13.13 4.84 2.20
N PRO A 725 -13.50 3.66 2.73
CA PRO A 725 -13.82 2.48 1.91
C PRO A 725 -14.94 2.74 0.90
N ASP A 726 -15.97 3.49 1.28
CA ASP A 726 -17.06 3.93 0.39
C ASP A 726 -16.53 4.73 -0.82
N GLY A 727 -15.71 5.76 -0.59
CA GLY A 727 -15.16 6.59 -1.67
C GLY A 727 -14.24 5.77 -2.59
N SER A 728 -13.37 4.96 -1.99
CA SER A 728 -12.49 4.02 -2.71
C SER A 728 -13.29 3.05 -3.60
N PHE A 729 -14.42 2.53 -3.12
CA PHE A 729 -15.26 1.60 -3.87
C PHE A 729 -16.12 2.30 -4.92
N CYS A 730 -16.62 3.51 -4.64
CA CYS A 730 -17.28 4.36 -5.62
C CYS A 730 -16.33 4.64 -6.80
N ASP A 731 -15.11 5.10 -6.53
CA ASP A 731 -14.10 5.37 -7.55
C ASP A 731 -13.69 4.12 -8.34
N LEU A 732 -13.59 2.96 -7.67
CA LEU A 732 -13.39 1.66 -8.34
C LEU A 732 -14.54 1.34 -9.32
N GLN A 733 -15.79 1.60 -8.96
CA GLN A 733 -16.94 1.37 -9.84
C GLN A 733 -17.09 2.44 -10.93
N ARG A 734 -16.66 3.69 -10.68
CA ARG A 734 -16.55 4.75 -11.70
C ARG A 734 -15.51 4.38 -12.76
N ASN A 735 -14.35 3.86 -12.35
CA ASN A 735 -13.37 3.26 -13.25
C ASN A 735 -13.93 2.06 -14.03
N ALA A 736 -14.66 1.16 -13.35
CA ALA A 736 -15.27 -0.01 -13.97
C ALA A 736 -16.29 0.37 -15.05
N ALA A 737 -17.05 1.45 -14.84
CA ALA A 737 -17.97 2.02 -15.83
C ALA A 737 -17.24 2.64 -17.03
N GLU A 738 -16.16 3.39 -16.81
CA GLU A 738 -15.32 3.91 -17.90
C GLU A 738 -14.72 2.77 -18.74
N LEU A 739 -14.18 1.75 -18.07
CA LEU A 739 -13.64 0.54 -18.71
C LEU A 739 -14.69 -0.18 -19.56
N LEU A 740 -15.89 -0.45 -19.03
CA LEU A 740 -16.96 -1.10 -19.80
C LEU A 740 -17.49 -0.22 -20.94
N THR A 741 -17.47 1.11 -20.78
CA THR A 741 -17.74 2.06 -21.87
C THR A 741 -16.68 1.97 -22.98
N LYS A 742 -15.38 1.88 -22.63
CA LYS A 742 -14.29 1.60 -23.59
C LYS A 742 -14.36 0.20 -24.21
N CYS A 743 -15.06 -0.76 -23.57
CA CYS A 743 -15.44 -2.05 -24.16
C CYS A 743 -16.66 -1.95 -25.11
N GLY A 744 -17.24 -0.75 -25.28
CA GLY A 744 -18.43 -0.51 -26.10
C GLY A 744 -19.74 -1.02 -25.50
N MET A 745 -19.77 -1.38 -24.20
CA MET A 745 -21.02 -1.73 -23.51
C MET A 745 -21.80 -0.48 -23.12
N LYS A 746 -23.13 -0.53 -23.25
CA LYS A 746 -24.04 0.49 -22.71
C LYS A 746 -24.24 0.23 -21.21
N VAL A 747 -23.69 1.10 -20.38
CA VAL A 747 -23.78 1.03 -18.91
C VAL A 747 -24.60 2.20 -18.38
N PRO A 748 -25.21 2.12 -17.18
CA PRO A 748 -25.80 3.30 -16.55
C PRO A 748 -24.70 4.35 -16.27
N PRO A 749 -25.07 5.65 -16.15
CA PRO A 749 -24.15 6.68 -15.68
C PRO A 749 -23.49 6.27 -14.35
N ALA A 750 -22.19 6.55 -14.24
CA ALA A 750 -21.46 6.30 -13.01
C ALA A 750 -21.75 7.40 -11.99
N ARG A 751 -22.27 7.01 -10.81
CA ARG A 751 -22.54 7.91 -9.70
C ARG A 751 -21.28 8.62 -9.23
N ASP A 752 -21.41 9.86 -8.79
CA ASP A 752 -20.41 10.55 -7.99
C ASP A 752 -20.51 10.15 -6.50
N HIS A 753 -19.84 10.90 -5.60
CA HIS A 753 -19.83 10.60 -4.17
C HIS A 753 -21.14 11.00 -3.45
N GLU A 754 -21.90 11.95 -3.99
CA GLU A 754 -23.20 12.37 -3.43
C GLU A 754 -24.32 11.43 -3.90
N GLU A 755 -24.40 11.15 -5.22
CA GLU A 755 -25.35 10.16 -5.76
C GLU A 755 -25.11 8.76 -5.19
N TYR A 756 -23.85 8.37 -4.94
CA TYR A 756 -23.53 7.08 -4.30
C TYR A 756 -24.14 6.99 -2.89
N LEU A 757 -24.08 8.07 -2.11
CA LEU A 757 -24.67 8.11 -0.77
C LEU A 757 -26.21 8.17 -0.81
N GLU A 758 -26.76 9.07 -1.62
CA GLU A 758 -28.22 9.27 -1.74
C GLU A 758 -28.94 8.01 -2.27
N LYS A 759 -28.26 7.20 -3.09
CA LYS A 759 -28.78 5.96 -3.67
C LYS A 759 -28.17 4.68 -3.08
N GLY A 760 -27.47 4.76 -1.94
CA GLY A 760 -27.00 3.62 -1.15
C GLY A 760 -25.92 2.72 -1.77
N GLY A 761 -25.20 3.19 -2.80
CA GLY A 761 -24.16 2.42 -3.49
C GLY A 761 -23.93 2.83 -4.95
N PRO A 762 -23.23 2.01 -5.76
CA PRO A 762 -22.95 2.30 -7.17
C PRO A 762 -24.17 2.03 -8.08
N ALA A 763 -24.20 2.63 -9.27
CA ALA A 763 -25.28 2.41 -10.25
C ALA A 763 -25.29 0.99 -10.84
N MET A 764 -24.16 0.30 -10.84
CA MET A 764 -23.98 -1.11 -11.18
C MET A 764 -22.73 -1.63 -10.47
N THR A 765 -22.57 -2.95 -10.37
CA THR A 765 -21.34 -3.56 -9.84
C THR A 765 -20.63 -4.36 -10.93
N PHE A 766 -19.41 -3.96 -11.30
CA PHE A 766 -18.48 -4.79 -12.06
C PHE A 766 -17.22 -5.06 -11.25
N LEU A 767 -16.91 -6.34 -11.04
CA LEU A 767 -15.70 -6.83 -10.37
C LEU A 767 -15.08 -7.95 -11.19
N PHE A 768 -13.75 -8.02 -11.22
CA PHE A 768 -13.02 -9.02 -12.01
C PHE A 768 -11.69 -9.37 -11.35
N HIS A 769 -11.19 -10.59 -11.62
CA HIS A 769 -9.82 -10.93 -11.27
C HIS A 769 -8.86 -10.13 -12.15
N PRO A 770 -7.84 -9.43 -11.61
CA PRO A 770 -6.95 -8.58 -12.42
C PRO A 770 -6.25 -9.26 -13.61
N SER A 771 -6.15 -10.60 -13.64
CA SER A 771 -5.62 -11.38 -14.77
C SER A 771 -6.54 -11.46 -15.99
N LEU A 772 -7.81 -11.02 -15.87
CA LEU A 772 -8.65 -10.68 -17.02
C LEU A 772 -7.92 -9.68 -17.93
N GLY A 773 -7.17 -8.75 -17.33
CA GLY A 773 -6.10 -7.99 -17.97
C GLY A 773 -5.66 -6.81 -17.09
N PRO A 774 -4.42 -6.74 -16.59
CA PRO A 774 -3.94 -5.61 -15.78
C PRO A 774 -3.65 -4.35 -16.62
N MET A 775 -4.23 -4.28 -17.82
CA MET A 775 -4.23 -3.14 -18.73
C MET A 775 -5.61 -3.10 -19.38
N TRP A 776 -6.29 -1.95 -19.38
CA TRP A 776 -7.63 -1.84 -19.93
C TRP A 776 -7.70 -2.14 -21.44
N ASP A 777 -6.58 -1.94 -22.16
CA ASP A 777 -6.42 -2.35 -23.57
C ASP A 777 -6.64 -3.85 -23.79
N VAL A 778 -6.22 -4.69 -22.84
CA VAL A 778 -6.44 -6.15 -22.89
C VAL A 778 -7.91 -6.49 -22.64
N ILE A 779 -8.56 -5.81 -21.69
CA ILE A 779 -9.96 -6.09 -21.34
C ILE A 779 -10.92 -5.63 -22.47
N ARG A 780 -10.70 -4.48 -23.11
CA ARG A 780 -11.55 -3.97 -24.22
C ARG A 780 -11.53 -4.84 -25.49
N GLN A 781 -10.63 -5.83 -25.55
CA GLN A 781 -10.59 -6.84 -26.61
C GLN A 781 -11.33 -8.14 -26.20
N LYS A 782 -11.41 -8.44 -24.90
CA LYS A 782 -12.12 -9.59 -24.32
C LYS A 782 -13.61 -9.34 -24.14
N ILE A 783 -13.98 -8.13 -23.68
CA ILE A 783 -15.35 -7.66 -23.54
C ILE A 783 -15.64 -6.69 -24.69
N ARG A 784 -16.68 -6.94 -25.50
CA ARG A 784 -16.98 -6.16 -26.71
C ARG A 784 -18.49 -6.03 -26.95
N GLY A 785 -19.04 -4.86 -26.64
CA GLY A 785 -20.45 -4.54 -26.86
C GLY A 785 -21.42 -5.30 -25.95
N GLY A 786 -22.64 -4.77 -25.84
CA GLY A 786 -23.68 -5.30 -24.96
C GLY A 786 -24.22 -4.21 -24.03
N SER A 787 -24.76 -4.59 -22.88
CA SER A 787 -25.27 -3.63 -21.88
C SER A 787 -25.29 -4.16 -20.45
N MET A 788 -25.35 -3.24 -19.49
CA MET A 788 -25.80 -3.50 -18.10
C MET A 788 -26.90 -2.49 -17.76
N THR A 789 -27.90 -2.89 -16.97
CA THR A 789 -28.92 -1.98 -16.43
C THR A 789 -28.53 -1.46 -15.05
N THR A 790 -29.19 -0.40 -14.57
CA THR A 790 -29.05 0.07 -13.19
C THR A 790 -29.36 -1.05 -12.21
N GLY A 791 -28.50 -1.24 -11.20
CA GLY A 791 -28.61 -2.31 -10.21
C GLY A 791 -28.04 -3.67 -10.66
N SER A 792 -27.63 -3.82 -11.92
CA SER A 792 -27.02 -5.08 -12.42
C SER A 792 -25.62 -5.33 -11.85
N GLU A 793 -25.25 -6.61 -11.81
CA GLU A 793 -23.98 -7.11 -11.30
C GLU A 793 -23.29 -8.02 -12.32
N LEU A 794 -21.99 -7.81 -12.52
CA LEU A 794 -21.10 -8.67 -13.28
C LEU A 794 -19.86 -9.00 -12.43
N VAL A 795 -19.61 -10.28 -12.18
CA VAL A 795 -18.40 -10.76 -11.49
C VAL A 795 -17.65 -11.76 -12.37
N LEU A 796 -16.38 -11.48 -12.68
CA LEU A 796 -15.55 -12.28 -13.58
C LEU A 796 -14.25 -12.76 -12.90
N GLU A 797 -14.32 -13.84 -12.13
CA GLU A 797 -13.16 -14.50 -11.51
C GLU A 797 -12.50 -15.52 -12.45
N LEU A 798 -11.96 -15.05 -13.59
CA LEU A 798 -11.20 -15.82 -14.58
C LEU A 798 -10.31 -14.93 -15.48
N ALA A 799 -9.25 -15.49 -16.07
CA ALA A 799 -8.41 -14.77 -17.04
C ALA A 799 -8.86 -14.90 -18.51
N GLU A 800 -9.31 -16.10 -18.94
CA GLU A 800 -9.63 -16.40 -20.33
C GLU A 800 -11.14 -16.25 -20.61
N ALA A 801 -11.60 -15.01 -20.77
CA ALA A 801 -12.98 -14.67 -21.10
C ALA A 801 -13.14 -14.07 -22.51
N GLN A 802 -14.30 -14.30 -23.14
CA GLN A 802 -14.77 -13.58 -24.31
C GLN A 802 -16.27 -13.28 -24.17
N LEU A 803 -16.63 -12.01 -23.94
CA LEU A 803 -18.01 -11.54 -23.86
C LEU A 803 -18.27 -10.62 -25.05
N VAL A 804 -19.18 -10.99 -25.95
CA VAL A 804 -19.49 -10.20 -27.17
C VAL A 804 -21.00 -10.01 -27.29
N ASN A 805 -21.46 -8.76 -27.17
CA ASN A 805 -22.88 -8.42 -27.09
C ASN A 805 -23.60 -9.22 -25.99
N VAL A 806 -23.11 -9.09 -24.76
CA VAL A 806 -23.76 -9.66 -23.57
C VAL A 806 -24.56 -8.55 -22.89
N ASN A 807 -25.87 -8.77 -22.72
CA ASN A 807 -26.77 -7.80 -22.09
C ASN A 807 -27.19 -8.37 -20.73
N ILE A 808 -26.96 -7.62 -19.65
CA ILE A 808 -27.23 -8.06 -18.28
C ILE A 808 -28.32 -7.16 -17.68
N ASN A 809 -29.35 -7.79 -17.15
CA ASN A 809 -30.37 -7.22 -16.30
C ASN A 809 -30.54 -8.15 -15.09
N GLY A 810 -29.85 -7.84 -13.99
CA GLY A 810 -29.68 -8.71 -12.83
C GLY A 810 -28.23 -9.09 -12.57
N SER A 811 -27.98 -10.25 -11.95
CA SER A 811 -26.63 -10.74 -11.62
C SER A 811 -26.11 -11.80 -12.59
N LEU A 812 -24.89 -11.62 -13.10
CA LEU A 812 -24.06 -12.64 -13.76
C LEU A 812 -22.77 -12.87 -12.96
N LEU A 813 -22.57 -14.09 -12.46
CA LEU A 813 -21.42 -14.48 -11.65
C LEU A 813 -20.63 -15.59 -12.37
N VAL A 814 -19.35 -15.36 -12.63
CA VAL A 814 -18.42 -16.36 -13.19
C VAL A 814 -17.26 -16.58 -12.23
N SER A 815 -17.00 -17.84 -11.87
CA SER A 815 -15.85 -18.23 -11.06
C SER A 815 -15.19 -19.50 -11.59
N CYS A 816 -13.85 -19.53 -11.60
CA CYS A 816 -13.09 -20.74 -11.91
C CYS A 816 -12.04 -21.05 -10.84
N ASP A 817 -11.76 -22.34 -10.65
CA ASP A 817 -10.71 -22.79 -9.72
C ASP A 817 -9.31 -22.40 -10.25
N ASN A 818 -9.09 -22.63 -11.54
CA ASN A 818 -7.84 -22.32 -12.23
C ASN A 818 -7.97 -21.00 -13.01
N VAL A 819 -7.62 -19.88 -12.39
CA VAL A 819 -7.65 -18.57 -13.06
C VAL A 819 -6.48 -18.40 -14.02
N MET A 820 -5.27 -18.75 -13.59
CA MET A 820 -4.00 -18.48 -14.28
C MET A 820 -3.17 -19.74 -14.57
N GLY A 821 -3.60 -20.90 -14.07
CA GLY A 821 -2.91 -22.17 -14.20
C GLY A 821 -3.25 -23.13 -13.05
N ASN A 822 -2.37 -24.09 -12.77
CA ASN A 822 -2.56 -25.13 -11.77
C ASN A 822 -1.88 -24.84 -10.43
N MET A 823 -2.39 -25.45 -9.36
CA MET A 823 -1.70 -25.57 -8.06
C MET A 823 -0.96 -26.92 -7.99
N GLU A 824 0.34 -26.91 -8.31
CA GLU A 824 1.19 -28.09 -8.49
C GLU A 824 2.11 -28.32 -7.29
N ALA A 825 2.50 -29.58 -7.04
CA ALA A 825 3.43 -29.91 -5.96
C ALA A 825 4.85 -29.47 -6.32
N LYS A 826 5.56 -28.87 -5.36
CA LYS A 826 6.93 -28.38 -5.58
C LYS A 826 7.97 -29.48 -5.43
N ALA A 827 9.11 -29.28 -6.10
CA ALA A 827 10.30 -30.10 -5.92
C ALA A 827 11.09 -29.63 -4.67
N GLY A 828 10.74 -30.18 -3.51
CA GLY A 828 11.42 -29.94 -2.23
C GLY A 828 10.57 -30.44 -1.06
N GLU A 829 11.19 -31.04 -0.05
CA GLU A 829 10.46 -31.52 1.14
C GLU A 829 9.92 -30.34 1.97
N GLY A 830 8.64 -30.42 2.35
CA GLY A 830 7.99 -29.43 3.21
C GLY A 830 7.39 -28.19 2.49
N GLU A 831 7.76 -27.90 1.24
CA GLU A 831 7.06 -26.86 0.47
C GLU A 831 5.75 -27.40 -0.13
N GLY A 832 4.64 -26.69 0.16
CA GLY A 832 3.31 -27.03 -0.33
C GLY A 832 3.11 -26.78 -1.83
N LYS A 833 1.86 -26.81 -2.28
CA LYS A 833 1.51 -26.53 -3.68
C LYS A 833 1.80 -25.07 -4.04
N GLY A 834 2.39 -24.85 -5.22
CA GLY A 834 2.62 -23.53 -5.81
C GLY A 834 1.83 -23.33 -7.10
N LEU A 835 1.54 -22.07 -7.44
CA LEU A 835 0.89 -21.68 -8.68
C LEU A 835 1.87 -21.76 -9.86
N VAL A 836 1.59 -22.66 -10.80
CA VAL A 836 2.29 -22.78 -12.09
C VAL A 836 1.39 -22.20 -13.17
N PHE A 837 1.87 -21.24 -13.95
CA PHE A 837 1.10 -20.64 -15.04
C PHE A 837 1.02 -21.59 -16.24
N ASP A 838 -0.19 -22.05 -16.54
CA ASP A 838 -0.51 -22.73 -17.79
C ASP A 838 -1.89 -22.27 -18.30
N THR A 839 -1.88 -21.45 -19.35
CA THR A 839 -3.10 -21.03 -20.04
C THR A 839 -3.97 -22.22 -20.49
N SER A 840 -3.40 -23.39 -20.78
CA SER A 840 -4.15 -24.59 -21.17
C SER A 840 -5.03 -25.17 -20.04
N GLN A 841 -4.69 -24.85 -18.79
CA GLN A 841 -5.34 -25.37 -17.58
C GLN A 841 -6.38 -24.40 -16.99
N CYS A 842 -6.49 -23.18 -17.51
CA CYS A 842 -7.45 -22.19 -16.98
C CYS A 842 -8.91 -22.49 -17.35
N GLY A 843 -9.83 -22.13 -16.45
CA GLY A 843 -11.26 -22.06 -16.77
C GLY A 843 -11.57 -20.94 -17.78
N ARG A 844 -12.58 -21.16 -18.64
CA ARG A 844 -12.92 -20.30 -19.79
C ARG A 844 -14.41 -19.99 -19.92
N VAL A 845 -14.75 -18.74 -20.20
CA VAL A 845 -16.12 -18.33 -20.59
C VAL A 845 -16.14 -17.66 -21.96
N ARG A 846 -17.09 -18.06 -22.81
CA ARG A 846 -17.35 -17.47 -24.12
C ARG A 846 -18.84 -17.20 -24.34
N MET A 847 -19.27 -15.96 -24.21
CA MET A 847 -20.69 -15.57 -24.32
C MET A 847 -20.87 -14.64 -25.54
N ARG A 848 -21.79 -15.00 -26.45
CA ARG A 848 -21.98 -14.30 -27.74
C ARG A 848 -23.45 -14.06 -28.09
N HIS A 849 -23.89 -12.81 -28.05
CA HIS A 849 -25.30 -12.42 -28.19
C HIS A 849 -26.17 -13.14 -27.15
N VAL A 850 -25.87 -12.91 -25.88
CA VAL A 850 -26.55 -13.55 -24.74
C VAL A 850 -27.22 -12.47 -23.91
N ARG A 851 -28.46 -12.71 -23.47
CA ARG A 851 -29.12 -11.92 -22.44
C ARG A 851 -29.09 -12.66 -21.12
N VAL A 852 -28.94 -11.95 -20.01
CA VAL A 852 -29.10 -12.45 -18.65
C VAL A 852 -30.20 -11.63 -18.00
N GLU A 853 -31.26 -12.28 -17.54
CA GLU A 853 -32.51 -11.63 -17.11
C GLU A 853 -33.01 -12.27 -15.82
N ASN A 854 -32.64 -11.72 -14.66
CA ASN A 854 -33.01 -12.24 -13.35
C ASN A 854 -33.16 -11.10 -12.31
N ALA A 855 -33.75 -11.38 -11.16
CA ALA A 855 -34.01 -10.37 -10.12
C ALA A 855 -32.74 -9.77 -9.47
N GLY A 856 -31.57 -10.40 -9.60
CA GLY A 856 -30.28 -9.84 -9.21
C GLY A 856 -30.13 -9.56 -7.71
N VAL A 857 -29.50 -8.42 -7.40
CA VAL A 857 -29.20 -7.94 -6.03
C VAL A 857 -30.39 -7.18 -5.45
N ASN A 858 -30.79 -7.52 -4.22
CA ASN A 858 -31.67 -6.67 -3.42
C ASN A 858 -30.82 -5.57 -2.76
N HIS A 859 -30.82 -4.38 -3.35
CA HIS A 859 -29.95 -3.28 -2.90
C HIS A 859 -30.38 -2.70 -1.55
N GLU A 860 -31.68 -2.60 -1.29
CA GLU A 860 -32.21 -2.09 -0.01
C GLU A 860 -31.82 -3.02 1.15
N GLU A 861 -32.07 -4.32 1.01
CA GLU A 861 -31.69 -5.35 1.98
C GLU A 861 -30.16 -5.48 2.11
N THR A 862 -29.40 -5.36 1.01
CA THR A 862 -27.92 -5.31 1.07
C THR A 862 -27.42 -4.16 1.96
N VAL A 863 -28.03 -2.98 1.87
CA VAL A 863 -27.67 -1.83 2.71
C VAL A 863 -28.09 -2.07 4.17
N MET A 864 -29.27 -2.65 4.42
CA MET A 864 -29.74 -2.96 5.78
C MET A 864 -28.92 -4.07 6.47
N GLU A 865 -28.59 -5.15 5.78
CA GLU A 865 -27.88 -6.31 6.34
C GLU A 865 -26.36 -6.08 6.48
N SER A 866 -25.72 -5.43 5.50
CA SER A 866 -24.26 -5.32 5.45
C SER A 866 -23.71 -3.97 5.91
N GLY A 867 -24.55 -2.91 5.88
CA GLY A 867 -24.20 -1.50 6.10
C GLY A 867 -23.29 -0.87 5.03
N ASP A 868 -22.63 -1.69 4.21
CA ASP A 868 -21.35 -1.37 3.58
C ASP A 868 -21.20 -2.14 2.26
N CYS A 869 -21.77 -1.62 1.17
CA CYS A 869 -21.75 -2.32 -0.13
C CYS A 869 -20.31 -2.55 -0.67
N TRP A 870 -19.35 -1.72 -0.25
CA TRP A 870 -17.91 -1.86 -0.52
C TRP A 870 -17.26 -3.14 0.02
N LYS A 871 -17.87 -3.83 1.00
CA LYS A 871 -17.45 -5.17 1.43
C LYS A 871 -17.75 -6.25 0.38
N HIS A 872 -18.63 -5.94 -0.60
CA HIS A 872 -19.24 -6.87 -1.57
C HIS A 872 -19.84 -8.13 -0.92
N ARG A 873 -20.83 -7.92 -0.04
CA ARG A 873 -21.66 -8.98 0.53
C ARG A 873 -23.16 -8.76 0.21
N PRO A 874 -23.57 -8.67 -1.07
CA PRO A 874 -24.95 -8.33 -1.39
C PRO A 874 -25.91 -9.52 -1.21
N SER A 875 -27.11 -9.22 -0.69
CA SER A 875 -28.27 -10.11 -0.81
C SER A 875 -28.65 -10.25 -2.28
N ARG A 876 -28.87 -11.48 -2.73
CA ARG A 876 -29.23 -11.81 -4.12
C ARG A 876 -30.52 -12.60 -4.12
N VAL A 877 -31.54 -12.04 -4.77
CA VAL A 877 -32.84 -12.68 -5.00
C VAL A 877 -32.69 -13.79 -6.04
N GLU A 878 -31.96 -13.50 -7.12
CA GLU A 878 -31.60 -14.46 -8.15
C GLU A 878 -30.22 -14.16 -8.73
N SER A 879 -29.57 -15.14 -9.37
CA SER A 879 -28.38 -14.89 -10.18
C SER A 879 -28.21 -15.94 -11.28
N CYS A 880 -27.47 -15.60 -12.34
CA CYS A 880 -26.90 -16.59 -13.24
C CYS A 880 -25.45 -16.86 -12.81
N ARG A 881 -25.20 -18.01 -12.18
CA ARG A 881 -23.86 -18.46 -11.76
C ARG A 881 -23.28 -19.48 -12.73
N ILE A 882 -22.01 -19.30 -13.09
CA ILE A 882 -21.20 -20.23 -13.88
C ILE A 882 -19.96 -20.58 -13.05
N VAL A 883 -19.81 -21.87 -12.72
CA VAL A 883 -18.68 -22.41 -11.95
C VAL A 883 -17.86 -23.35 -12.86
N LEU A 884 -16.58 -23.08 -12.99
CA LEU A 884 -15.67 -23.81 -13.89
C LEU A 884 -14.58 -24.52 -13.09
N HIS A 885 -14.64 -25.85 -13.06
CA HIS A 885 -13.65 -26.64 -12.35
C HIS A 885 -12.43 -26.91 -13.21
N GLY A 886 -11.23 -26.66 -12.67
CA GLY A 886 -9.98 -26.77 -13.42
C GLY A 886 -10.04 -26.04 -14.77
N ASN A 887 -9.79 -26.77 -15.86
CA ASN A 887 -9.71 -26.25 -17.22
C ASN A 887 -11.04 -26.22 -17.99
N ALA A 888 -12.17 -26.26 -17.29
CA ALA A 888 -13.51 -26.32 -17.89
C ALA A 888 -13.86 -25.11 -18.77
N GLU A 889 -14.67 -25.34 -19.82
CA GLU A 889 -15.16 -24.29 -20.70
C GLU A 889 -16.69 -24.13 -20.65
N PHE A 890 -17.19 -22.90 -20.60
CA PHE A 890 -18.59 -22.58 -20.83
C PHE A 890 -18.73 -21.68 -22.08
N GLU A 891 -19.49 -22.11 -23.08
CA GLU A 891 -19.80 -21.29 -24.26
C GLU A 891 -21.32 -21.14 -24.45
N ALA A 892 -21.83 -19.92 -24.36
CA ALA A 892 -23.25 -19.59 -24.56
C ALA A 892 -23.46 -18.67 -25.77
N ARG A 893 -24.48 -18.95 -26.58
CA ARG A 893 -24.71 -18.22 -27.83
C ARG A 893 -26.20 -18.08 -28.18
N ARG A 894 -26.63 -16.85 -28.50
CA ARG A 894 -27.99 -16.54 -29.00
C ARG A 894 -29.10 -17.12 -28.10
N CYS A 895 -29.06 -16.79 -26.82
CA CYS A 895 -30.00 -17.28 -25.81
C CYS A 895 -30.27 -16.22 -24.74
N THR A 896 -31.40 -16.33 -24.04
CA THR A 896 -31.63 -15.64 -22.76
C THR A 896 -31.42 -16.62 -21.61
N LEU A 897 -30.60 -16.23 -20.63
CA LEU A 897 -30.40 -16.93 -19.35
C LEU A 897 -31.32 -16.27 -18.31
N SER A 898 -32.56 -16.75 -18.22
CA SER A 898 -33.61 -16.19 -17.36
C SER A 898 -33.68 -16.84 -15.98
N GLY A 899 -33.92 -16.03 -14.95
CA GLY A 899 -34.13 -16.46 -13.56
C GLY A 899 -32.87 -16.95 -12.84
N ASN A 900 -33.06 -17.54 -11.66
CA ASN A 900 -31.99 -18.11 -10.85
C ASN A 900 -31.44 -19.39 -11.50
N LEU A 901 -30.21 -19.33 -12.01
CA LEU A 901 -29.56 -20.40 -12.77
C LEU A 901 -28.16 -20.69 -12.23
N SER A 902 -27.82 -21.97 -12.07
CA SER A 902 -26.44 -22.41 -11.86
C SER A 902 -25.99 -23.33 -12.99
N PHE A 903 -24.73 -23.16 -13.42
CA PHE A 903 -24.05 -23.95 -14.42
C PHE A 903 -22.69 -24.39 -13.86
N GLU A 904 -22.62 -25.59 -13.31
CA GLU A 904 -21.36 -26.21 -12.90
C GLU A 904 -20.79 -27.01 -14.08
N VAL A 905 -19.55 -26.71 -14.46
CA VAL A 905 -18.84 -27.38 -15.56
C VAL A 905 -17.63 -28.14 -14.99
N PRO A 906 -17.63 -29.49 -15.02
CA PRO A 906 -16.51 -30.29 -14.54
C PRO A 906 -15.23 -30.08 -15.37
N ALA A 907 -14.07 -30.27 -14.72
CA ALA A 907 -12.77 -30.26 -15.40
C ALA A 907 -12.74 -31.24 -16.59
N GLY A 908 -11.97 -30.89 -17.62
CA GLY A 908 -11.89 -31.65 -18.86
C GLY A 908 -13.15 -31.62 -19.73
N ASN A 909 -14.16 -30.81 -19.42
CA ASN A 909 -15.42 -30.72 -20.17
C ASN A 909 -15.73 -29.29 -20.65
N LYS A 910 -16.54 -29.23 -21.71
CA LYS A 910 -17.12 -28.01 -22.26
C LYS A 910 -18.65 -28.08 -22.17
N MET A 911 -19.27 -27.09 -21.55
CA MET A 911 -20.70 -26.88 -21.62
C MET A 911 -21.03 -25.87 -22.73
N PHE A 912 -21.91 -26.25 -23.65
CA PHE A 912 -22.45 -25.39 -24.69
C PHE A 912 -23.93 -25.09 -24.41
N VAL A 913 -24.34 -23.82 -24.51
CA VAL A 913 -25.70 -23.37 -24.19
C VAL A 913 -26.26 -22.49 -25.32
N THR A 914 -27.43 -22.83 -25.82
CA THR A 914 -28.16 -22.08 -26.85
C THR A 914 -29.66 -22.07 -26.56
N ALA A 915 -30.43 -21.32 -27.34
CA ALA A 915 -31.87 -21.54 -27.45
C ALA A 915 -32.18 -22.55 -28.56
N ASP A 916 -33.31 -23.25 -28.46
CA ASP A 916 -34.00 -23.90 -29.58
C ASP A 916 -34.92 -22.90 -30.32
N ALA A 917 -35.76 -23.40 -31.23
CA ALA A 917 -36.68 -22.57 -32.02
C ALA A 917 -37.77 -21.88 -31.16
N ASP A 918 -38.13 -22.49 -30.03
CA ASP A 918 -39.13 -21.98 -29.09
C ASP A 918 -38.52 -21.05 -28.02
N GLY A 919 -37.22 -20.76 -28.14
CA GLY A 919 -36.47 -19.90 -27.21
C GLY A 919 -35.96 -20.62 -25.95
N LYS A 920 -36.26 -21.91 -25.78
CA LYS A 920 -35.94 -22.69 -24.58
C LYS A 920 -34.47 -23.10 -24.57
N LEU A 921 -33.88 -23.13 -23.38
CA LEU A 921 -32.44 -23.41 -23.20
C LEU A 921 -32.08 -24.88 -23.48
N VAL A 922 -31.36 -25.08 -24.59
CA VAL A 922 -30.63 -26.31 -24.91
C VAL A 922 -29.25 -26.24 -24.26
N ARG A 923 -28.86 -27.31 -23.57
CA ARG A 923 -27.57 -27.44 -22.90
C ARG A 923 -26.91 -28.75 -23.35
N THR A 924 -25.63 -28.71 -23.71
CA THR A 924 -24.84 -29.87 -24.09
C THR A 924 -23.55 -29.88 -23.29
N LEU A 925 -23.17 -31.02 -22.71
CA LEU A 925 -21.87 -31.20 -22.05
C LEU A 925 -21.06 -32.19 -22.90
N GLU A 926 -19.92 -31.74 -23.43
CA GLU A 926 -19.01 -32.56 -24.24
C GLU A 926 -17.61 -32.57 -23.59
N PRO A 927 -16.88 -33.71 -23.60
CA PRO A 927 -15.47 -33.73 -23.20
C PRO A 927 -14.62 -32.82 -24.10
N LEU A 928 -13.59 -32.20 -23.51
CA LEU A 928 -12.58 -31.47 -24.26
C LEU A 928 -11.77 -32.41 -25.18
N SER A 929 -11.09 -31.80 -26.15
CA SER A 929 -10.37 -32.54 -27.19
C SER A 929 -9.24 -33.41 -26.62
N ALA A 930 -8.85 -34.47 -27.33
CA ALA A 930 -7.99 -35.55 -26.84
C ALA A 930 -6.75 -35.03 -26.05
N GLY A 931 -6.62 -35.50 -24.81
CA GLY A 931 -5.66 -34.96 -23.83
C GLY A 931 -6.19 -33.79 -22.99
N GLY A 932 -7.50 -33.56 -22.98
CA GLY A 932 -8.14 -32.48 -22.20
C GLY A 932 -7.86 -31.07 -22.73
N LYS A 933 -7.43 -30.93 -24.00
CA LYS A 933 -6.96 -29.66 -24.54
C LYS A 933 -8.11 -28.69 -24.79
N ALA A 934 -7.92 -27.46 -24.32
CA ALA A 934 -8.81 -26.32 -24.53
C ALA A 934 -9.18 -26.16 -26.03
N SER A 935 -10.38 -25.67 -26.29
CA SER A 935 -10.92 -25.48 -27.64
C SER A 935 -10.60 -24.10 -28.22
N TRP A 936 -10.29 -23.12 -27.36
CA TRP A 936 -9.88 -21.76 -27.76
C TRP A 936 -9.00 -21.08 -26.70
N GLY A 937 -8.31 -20.00 -27.08
CA GLY A 937 -7.59 -19.12 -26.16
C GLY A 937 -7.17 -17.80 -26.80
N TRP A 938 -6.72 -16.86 -25.96
CA TRP A 938 -6.12 -15.61 -26.44
C TRP A 938 -4.61 -15.71 -26.61
N GLU A 939 -4.15 -15.40 -27.82
CA GLU A 939 -2.74 -15.14 -28.15
C GLU A 939 -2.47 -13.64 -28.06
N TYR A 940 -1.35 -13.26 -27.46
CA TYR A 940 -0.99 -11.86 -27.19
C TYR A 940 0.15 -11.46 -28.13
N GLN A 941 -0.07 -10.41 -28.93
CA GLN A 941 0.93 -9.85 -29.84
C GLN A 941 1.29 -8.43 -29.38
N LEU A 942 2.57 -8.19 -29.11
CA LEU A 942 3.08 -6.87 -28.79
C LEU A 942 3.21 -6.03 -30.07
N CYS A 943 2.63 -4.83 -30.11
CA CYS A 943 2.72 -3.92 -31.25
C CYS A 943 3.82 -2.87 -31.03
N ARG A 944 4.38 -2.31 -32.13
CA ARG A 944 5.42 -1.26 -32.08
C ARG A 944 4.92 0.04 -31.42
N ASP A 945 3.62 0.32 -31.51
CA ASP A 945 2.91 1.54 -31.08
C ASP A 945 2.62 1.64 -29.56
N GLY A 946 2.90 0.59 -28.78
CA GLY A 946 2.53 0.51 -27.36
C GLY A 946 1.36 -0.44 -27.06
N ARG A 947 0.57 -0.86 -28.06
CA ARG A 947 -0.64 -1.68 -27.84
C ARG A 947 -0.32 -3.18 -27.64
N LEU A 948 -1.25 -3.90 -27.01
CA LEU A 948 -1.22 -5.36 -26.90
C LEU A 948 -2.40 -5.94 -27.69
N ARG A 949 -2.16 -6.40 -28.93
CA ARG A 949 -3.22 -6.97 -29.76
C ARG A 949 -3.50 -8.42 -29.35
N LEU A 950 -4.76 -8.71 -29.03
CA LEU A 950 -5.22 -10.05 -28.72
C LEU A 950 -5.80 -10.73 -29.97
N ARG A 951 -5.19 -11.83 -30.41
CA ARG A 951 -5.73 -12.71 -31.47
C ARG A 951 -6.46 -13.89 -30.83
N LEU A 952 -7.69 -14.16 -31.28
CA LEU A 952 -8.46 -15.32 -30.80
C LEU A 952 -8.08 -16.57 -31.60
N ARG A 953 -7.40 -17.53 -30.98
CA ARG A 953 -7.11 -18.82 -31.61
C ARG A 953 -8.18 -19.85 -31.25
N LEU A 954 -8.64 -20.57 -32.27
CA LEU A 954 -9.50 -21.76 -32.13
C LEU A 954 -8.66 -22.99 -32.49
N TRP A 955 -8.63 -24.00 -31.63
CA TRP A 955 -7.77 -25.17 -31.84
C TRP A 955 -8.51 -26.32 -32.57
N PRO A 956 -7.86 -26.99 -33.56
CA PRO A 956 -8.48 -28.08 -34.31
C PRO A 956 -8.97 -29.23 -33.41
N GLY A 957 -10.27 -29.52 -33.52
CA GLY A 957 -11.00 -30.42 -32.62
C GLY A 957 -12.37 -29.83 -32.28
N ALA A 958 -12.41 -28.53 -31.99
CA ALA A 958 -13.60 -27.78 -31.56
C ALA A 958 -14.77 -27.71 -32.57
N ILE A 959 -14.53 -28.05 -33.84
CA ILE A 959 -15.46 -27.78 -34.95
C ILE A 959 -16.18 -29.06 -35.44
N ARG A 960 -15.68 -30.25 -35.08
CA ARG A 960 -16.04 -31.51 -35.76
C ARG A 960 -17.28 -32.22 -35.16
N ARG A 961 -18.36 -31.48 -34.90
CA ARG A 961 -19.68 -32.07 -34.56
C ARG A 961 -20.90 -31.21 -34.86
N ALA A 962 -20.83 -29.88 -34.73
CA ALA A 962 -21.96 -28.98 -35.04
C ALA A 962 -22.51 -29.16 -36.47
N SER A 963 -21.63 -29.38 -37.46
CA SER A 963 -21.99 -29.68 -38.84
C SER A 963 -22.83 -30.96 -39.00
N ASN A 964 -22.64 -31.94 -38.13
CA ASN A 964 -23.32 -33.24 -38.21
C ASN A 964 -24.71 -33.19 -37.58
N ALA A 965 -24.90 -32.47 -36.47
CA ALA A 965 -26.22 -32.24 -35.89
C ALA A 965 -27.15 -31.48 -36.86
N VAL A 966 -26.63 -30.44 -37.53
CA VAL A 966 -27.37 -29.72 -38.57
C VAL A 966 -27.64 -30.61 -39.79
N ARG A 967 -26.66 -31.43 -40.24
CA ARG A 967 -26.89 -32.38 -41.34
C ARG A 967 -27.87 -33.50 -41.00
N SER A 968 -27.95 -33.98 -39.76
CA SER A 968 -28.98 -34.95 -39.36
C SER A 968 -30.38 -34.32 -39.27
N ALA A 969 -30.47 -33.07 -38.81
CA ALA A 969 -31.74 -32.33 -38.79
C ALA A 969 -32.27 -32.07 -40.21
N VAL A 970 -31.41 -31.55 -41.11
CA VAL A 970 -31.78 -31.30 -42.52
C VAL A 970 -32.04 -32.61 -43.29
N GLY A 971 -31.23 -33.66 -43.05
CA GLY A 971 -31.44 -34.98 -43.65
C GLY A 971 -32.74 -35.65 -43.20
N GLY A 972 -33.14 -35.47 -41.94
CA GLY A 972 -34.41 -35.98 -41.40
C GLY A 972 -35.65 -35.34 -42.04
N VAL A 973 -35.55 -34.09 -42.51
CA VAL A 973 -36.62 -33.42 -43.25
C VAL A 973 -36.63 -33.87 -44.72
N ALA A 974 -35.47 -33.96 -45.37
CA ALA A 974 -35.34 -34.46 -46.74
C ALA A 974 -35.90 -35.89 -46.90
N GLY A 975 -35.70 -36.75 -45.90
CA GLY A 975 -36.21 -38.12 -45.87
C GLY A 975 -37.74 -38.27 -45.76
N ARG A 976 -38.52 -37.19 -45.68
CA ARG A 976 -39.99 -37.21 -45.62
C ARG A 976 -40.70 -36.48 -46.77
N ILE A 977 -39.98 -35.96 -47.76
CA ILE A 977 -40.54 -35.32 -48.96
C ILE A 977 -39.95 -35.97 -50.22
N ALA A 978 -40.07 -37.30 -50.31
CA ALA A 978 -39.51 -38.12 -51.39
C ALA A 978 -40.54 -39.06 -52.05
N THR A 979 -41.83 -38.72 -51.98
CA THR A 979 -42.94 -39.48 -52.60
C THR A 979 -43.96 -38.59 -53.33
N ALA A 980 -43.49 -37.54 -54.03
CA ALA A 980 -44.28 -36.78 -55.02
C ALA A 980 -43.39 -35.97 -55.98
N GLY A 981 -43.84 -35.81 -57.24
CA GLY A 981 -43.42 -34.71 -58.11
C GLY A 981 -42.17 -34.92 -58.99
N ASN A 982 -42.39 -35.18 -60.28
CA ASN A 982 -41.38 -34.97 -61.34
C ASN A 982 -41.18 -33.46 -61.57
N GLY A 983 -39.94 -33.01 -61.79
CA GLY A 983 -39.65 -31.63 -62.21
C GLY A 983 -38.19 -31.42 -62.62
N LYS A 984 -37.95 -30.99 -63.87
CA LYS A 984 -36.62 -30.61 -64.38
C LYS A 984 -36.45 -29.09 -64.31
N GLY A 985 -35.28 -28.58 -63.91
CA GLY A 985 -34.90 -27.20 -64.24
C GLY A 985 -33.80 -26.56 -63.38
N ALA A 986 -32.98 -25.74 -64.04
CA ALA A 986 -32.12 -24.66 -63.53
C ALA A 986 -31.05 -24.96 -62.45
N GLN A 987 -29.79 -24.80 -62.84
CA GLN A 987 -28.72 -24.35 -61.94
C GLN A 987 -28.82 -22.82 -61.77
N GLN A 988 -28.50 -22.25 -60.60
CA GLN A 988 -27.46 -21.21 -60.49
C GLN A 988 -27.18 -20.73 -59.05
N GLN A 989 -25.90 -20.39 -58.85
CA GLN A 989 -25.32 -19.43 -57.90
C GLN A 989 -25.51 -19.61 -56.38
N ALA A 990 -24.48 -19.17 -55.65
CA ALA A 990 -24.40 -19.12 -54.20
C ALA A 990 -23.62 -17.87 -53.78
N SER A 991 -24.00 -17.29 -52.64
CA SER A 991 -23.31 -16.19 -51.94
C SER A 991 -23.65 -16.26 -50.45
#